data_AF-A0A495VUB0-F1
#
_entry.id   AF-A0A495VUB0-F1
#
_cell.length_a   1.000
_cell.length_b   1.000
_cell.length_c   1.000
_cell.angle_alpha   90.00
_cell.angle_beta   90.00
_cell.angle_gamma   90.00
#
_symmetry.space_group_name_H-M   'P 1'
#
loop_
_entity.id
_entity.type
_entity.pdbx_description
1 polymer ?
#
loop_
_entity_poly.entity_id
_entity_poly.type
_entity_poly.pdbx_seq_one_letter_code
_entity_poly.pdbx_strand_id
1 'polypeptide(L)'
;MLVLHGLATSDGRLALWAEDSRLPARVAGRLSRVVVGHPFAADGATVAGLVGGSADVVAVRLPSYASGPVESPELVRDPLAKAPVRRGAVRSREWLVPVVRVDGGVPAGLPDCRLGASAKYLLDVVAFAEDLVARGRVLPDLDEHRPAARWRAALSGVDALRHAGLRAGMPPAFRAAGGVGDDVLRQALDTLVDRAVRERLSGFAPGGRGAVGRWVAALAGSPEFEGDAAEVDRLRTAVAAWRAGEHRADRVRTCFRLSSPDQGGPDGDGWRLEFLLQAVDEPSVLVTAAQVWRRQEAVLRRWVARPQEVLLGDLGRASRLYPALDRALDQRKPTGLELDTDGAHEFLTHASLLAQAGFGVLLPAWWRQPRQLGLTLTAAGPCTAGAVAKESELGLKVLVDYRWDLALGDERLTEAELSALAKAKSPLVRLRGQWVHVDRQRLAEGLAFLARGGGRMSAAQVLLHSGFGPEDADLPLPLNAVRGEGWLGDLLSGEVEHRLEPVEPPAGLTATLRPYQLRGLSWLVFLDRLGLGACLADDMGLGKTVQLLALEAYTRQHEARPPTLLICPMSVVGNWQREAERFTPGLRVHVHHGVERSAVGLGRGHDLVITTYAVAARDAEALAEVGWDRVVLDEAQNVKNSATRQSRAVRALPARHRVALTGTPVENRLAELWSIMDFANPGVLGSVNTFRARFAVPIERHHDEDAAVRLRRITGPFVLRRLKTDPRIITDLPDKIEVKQLCTLTAEQASLYQAVLDDMFARIAESQGVKRKGLVLATMSRLKQVCNHPAQLLRDGSRVAERSGKVARLEEVLDEALADGDKALCFTQFTEFGGLVVPHLAARFDTEVLFLHGGTPKGARDEMVRRFQSADGPSIFVLSLKAGGTGLNLTAANHVIHLDRWWNPAVEDQATDRAFRIGQRDHVQVRKFVCVGTVEERIDRMIEEKRGLAQLVVGAGEDWLTELSTSELRDLFALSEEAVGE
;
A
#
# COMPACT_ATOMS: atom_id res chain seq x y z
N MET A 1 -9.89 -9.60 31.01
CA MET A 1 -9.05 -9.73 29.80
C MET A 1 -7.66 -10.19 30.21
N LEU A 2 -7.14 -11.22 29.53
CA LEU A 2 -5.82 -11.77 29.76
C LEU A 2 -4.82 -11.28 28.70
N VAL A 3 -3.57 -11.05 29.10
CA VAL A 3 -2.46 -10.77 28.18
C VAL A 3 -1.41 -11.86 28.34
N LEU A 4 -1.15 -12.62 27.28
CA LEU A 4 -0.22 -13.73 27.28
C LEU A 4 1.19 -13.27 26.90
N HIS A 5 2.18 -13.73 27.66
CA HIS A 5 3.59 -13.44 27.49
C HIS A 5 4.39 -14.73 27.36
N GLY A 6 5.31 -14.76 26.40
CA GLY A 6 6.29 -15.84 26.26
C GLY A 6 7.59 -15.53 26.99
N LEU A 7 8.21 -16.56 27.55
CA LEU A 7 9.56 -16.51 28.10
C LEU A 7 10.30 -17.82 27.84
N ALA A 8 11.62 -17.74 27.79
CA ALA A 8 12.53 -18.87 27.80
C ALA A 8 13.25 -18.92 29.16
N THR A 9 13.31 -20.11 29.75
CA THR A 9 14.06 -20.37 30.98
C THR A 9 15.53 -20.66 30.66
N SER A 10 16.39 -20.61 31.68
CA SER A 10 17.84 -20.81 31.54
C SER A 10 18.26 -22.21 31.06
N ASP A 11 17.33 -23.16 31.05
CA ASP A 11 17.48 -24.52 30.53
C ASP A 11 16.95 -24.65 29.08
N GLY A 12 16.63 -23.53 28.41
CA GLY A 12 16.13 -23.49 27.03
C GLY A 12 14.65 -23.80 26.87
N ARG A 13 13.94 -24.12 27.96
CA ARG A 13 12.52 -24.48 27.87
C ARG A 13 11.64 -23.25 27.73
N LEU A 14 10.57 -23.40 26.96
CA LEU A 14 9.62 -22.34 26.67
C LEU A 14 8.46 -22.40 27.66
N ALA A 15 8.08 -21.22 28.17
CA ALA A 15 6.96 -21.09 29.07
C ALA A 15 6.11 -19.88 28.72
N LEU A 16 4.81 -19.99 28.99
CA LEU A 16 3.84 -18.92 28.85
C LEU A 16 3.31 -18.53 30.21
N TRP A 17 3.06 -17.24 30.42
CA TRP A 17 2.31 -16.74 31.57
C TRP A 17 1.37 -15.64 31.12
N ALA A 18 0.37 -15.30 31.93
CA ALA A 18 -0.58 -14.26 31.57
C ALA A 18 -0.75 -13.21 32.67
N GLU A 19 -0.99 -11.97 32.26
CA GLU A 19 -1.47 -10.88 33.12
C GLU A 19 -3.00 -10.84 33.10
N ASP A 20 -3.65 -10.75 34.26
CA ASP A 20 -5.12 -10.56 34.37
C ASP A 20 -5.47 -9.13 34.78
N SER A 21 -6.18 -8.45 33.89
CA SER A 21 -6.71 -7.10 34.10
C SER A 21 -7.65 -6.96 35.30
N ARG A 22 -8.21 -8.06 35.82
CA ARG A 22 -9.09 -8.08 37.01
C ARG A 22 -8.32 -8.10 38.34
N LEU A 23 -7.04 -8.44 38.33
CA LEU A 23 -6.22 -8.56 39.56
C LEU A 23 -5.60 -7.21 39.97
N PRO A 24 -5.31 -6.95 41.26
CA PRO A 24 -4.86 -5.64 41.72
C PRO A 24 -3.52 -5.16 41.11
N ALA A 25 -3.43 -3.87 40.75
CA ALA A 25 -2.22 -3.25 40.18
C ALA A 25 -1.10 -2.94 41.20
N ARG A 26 -1.25 -3.33 42.48
CA ARG A 26 -0.27 -3.08 43.55
C ARG A 26 -0.21 -4.24 44.54
N VAL A 27 0.95 -4.41 45.16
CA VAL A 27 1.09 -5.16 46.41
C VAL A 27 0.71 -4.22 47.56
N ALA A 28 -0.07 -4.68 48.54
CA ALA A 28 -0.43 -3.86 49.70
C ALA A 28 0.81 -3.61 50.58
N GLY A 29 1.16 -2.35 50.82
CA GLY A 29 2.30 -1.96 51.68
C GLY A 29 3.63 -1.72 50.92
N ARG A 30 4.74 -1.61 51.65
CA ARG A 30 6.09 -1.43 51.08
C ARG A 30 6.61 -2.80 50.62
N LEU A 31 7.05 -2.90 49.36
CA LEU A 31 7.59 -4.15 48.82
C LEU A 31 8.73 -4.69 49.70
N SER A 32 8.58 -5.95 50.11
CA SER A 32 9.57 -6.71 50.89
C SER A 32 10.91 -6.82 50.13
N ARG A 33 12.00 -7.07 50.87
CA ARG A 33 13.30 -7.46 50.27
C ARG A 33 13.31 -8.91 49.75
N VAL A 34 12.31 -9.71 50.11
CA VAL A 34 12.12 -11.10 49.67
C VAL A 34 11.29 -11.12 48.38
N VAL A 35 11.60 -12.02 47.45
CA VAL A 35 10.86 -12.19 46.19
C VAL A 35 9.41 -12.59 46.49
N VAL A 36 8.45 -11.90 45.87
CA VAL A 36 7.01 -12.12 46.05
C VAL A 36 6.33 -12.43 44.71
N GLY A 37 5.12 -12.97 44.78
CA GLY A 37 4.28 -13.24 43.61
C GLY A 37 3.94 -11.97 42.83
N HIS A 38 3.88 -12.09 41.51
CA HIS A 38 3.48 -11.00 40.62
C HIS A 38 1.99 -10.66 40.85
N PRO A 39 1.65 -9.42 41.26
CA PRO A 39 0.34 -9.08 41.84
C PRO A 39 -0.84 -9.19 40.89
N PHE A 40 -0.58 -9.23 39.59
CA PHE A 40 -1.60 -9.41 38.56
C PHE A 40 -1.26 -10.49 37.54
N ALA A 41 -0.39 -11.45 37.90
CA ALA A 41 -0.28 -12.67 37.11
C ALA A 41 -1.50 -13.56 37.35
N ALA A 42 -2.07 -14.10 36.27
CA ALA A 42 -3.11 -15.11 36.34
C ALA A 42 -2.57 -16.38 37.00
N ASP A 43 -3.44 -17.15 37.65
CA ASP A 43 -3.04 -18.43 38.22
C ASP A 43 -2.67 -19.46 37.13
N GLY A 44 -1.83 -20.43 37.51
CA GLY A 44 -1.32 -21.44 36.57
C GLY A 44 -2.41 -22.32 35.97
N ALA A 45 -3.53 -22.53 36.67
CA ALA A 45 -4.66 -23.32 36.17
C ALA A 45 -5.39 -22.59 35.03
N THR A 46 -5.56 -21.28 35.15
CA THR A 46 -6.15 -20.40 34.13
C THR A 46 -5.29 -20.36 32.88
N VAL A 47 -3.97 -20.23 33.04
CA VAL A 47 -3.04 -20.26 31.89
C VAL A 47 -3.04 -21.66 31.26
N ALA A 48 -3.04 -22.74 32.05
CA ALA A 48 -3.03 -24.11 31.53
C ALA A 48 -4.31 -24.44 30.76
N GLY A 49 -5.45 -23.93 31.21
CA GLY A 49 -6.73 -24.05 30.50
C GLY A 49 -6.76 -23.30 29.15
N LEU A 50 -5.90 -22.29 28.95
CA LEU A 50 -5.78 -21.57 27.69
C LEU A 50 -4.84 -22.24 26.70
N VAL A 51 -3.66 -22.64 27.14
CA VAL A 51 -2.58 -23.05 26.22
C VAL A 51 -2.27 -24.55 26.23
N GLY A 52 -2.77 -25.29 27.23
CA GLY A 52 -2.40 -26.67 27.48
C GLY A 52 -0.96 -26.81 28.00
N GLY A 53 -0.73 -27.69 28.97
CA GLY A 53 0.60 -27.95 29.52
C GLY A 53 0.61 -28.10 31.05
N SER A 54 1.82 -28.23 31.62
CA SER A 54 2.02 -28.33 33.07
C SER A 54 2.29 -26.97 33.70
N ALA A 55 1.57 -26.68 34.78
CA ALA A 55 1.76 -25.46 35.56
C ALA A 55 3.04 -25.55 36.41
N ASP A 56 3.80 -24.46 36.44
CA ASP A 56 5.05 -24.30 37.19
C ASP A 56 5.13 -22.85 37.71
N VAL A 57 6.15 -22.52 38.50
CA VAL A 57 6.39 -21.16 38.99
C VAL A 57 7.83 -20.77 38.73
N VAL A 58 8.02 -19.64 38.06
CA VAL A 58 9.34 -19.16 37.67
C VAL A 58 9.58 -17.75 38.20
N ALA A 59 10.81 -17.49 38.66
CA ALA A 59 11.25 -16.15 39.02
C ALA A 59 11.65 -15.36 37.77
N VAL A 60 11.04 -14.19 37.55
CA VAL A 60 11.29 -13.33 36.39
C VAL A 60 11.67 -11.91 36.81
N ARG A 61 12.62 -11.30 36.08
CA ARG A 61 13.01 -9.90 36.26
C ARG A 61 12.20 -8.99 35.34
N LEU A 62 11.35 -8.16 35.93
CA LEU A 62 10.45 -7.26 35.21
C LEU A 62 10.66 -5.78 35.62
N PRO A 63 10.45 -4.84 34.70
CA PRO A 63 10.48 -3.41 35.01
C PRO A 63 9.42 -3.10 36.08
N SER A 64 9.84 -2.44 37.15
CA SER A 64 8.99 -2.21 38.33
C SER A 64 9.21 -0.82 38.93
N TYR A 65 8.12 -0.20 39.37
CA TYR A 65 8.15 0.96 40.25
C TYR A 65 8.39 0.53 41.71
N ALA A 66 8.61 1.48 42.61
CA ALA A 66 8.70 1.21 44.05
C ALA A 66 7.40 0.61 44.64
N SER A 67 6.28 0.76 43.94
CA SER A 67 4.94 0.33 44.35
C SER A 67 4.44 -0.96 43.69
N GLY A 68 5.12 -1.50 42.67
CA GLY A 68 4.68 -2.69 41.92
C GLY A 68 5.28 -2.80 40.52
N PRO A 69 4.98 -3.89 39.77
CA PRO A 69 5.45 -4.08 38.41
C PRO A 69 4.84 -3.05 37.44
N VAL A 70 5.54 -2.77 36.35
CA VAL A 70 4.98 -2.02 35.21
C VAL A 70 4.03 -2.96 34.46
N GLU A 71 2.82 -2.50 34.17
CA GLU A 71 1.86 -3.24 33.35
C GLU A 71 2.30 -3.31 31.90
N SER A 72 1.98 -4.43 31.25
CA SER A 72 2.22 -4.54 29.82
C SER A 72 1.31 -3.60 29.03
N PRO A 73 1.79 -2.97 27.93
CA PRO A 73 0.99 -2.05 27.11
C PRO A 73 -0.33 -2.63 26.61
N GLU A 74 -0.38 -3.94 26.43
CA GLU A 74 -1.55 -4.68 25.96
C GLU A 74 -2.60 -4.94 27.06
N LEU A 75 -2.27 -4.70 28.34
CA LEU A 75 -3.14 -4.93 29.50
C LEU A 75 -4.10 -3.76 29.71
N VAL A 76 -5.31 -3.90 29.17
CA VAL A 76 -6.40 -2.93 29.35
C VAL A 76 -7.16 -3.22 30.65
N ARG A 77 -7.15 -2.26 31.58
CA ARG A 77 -7.93 -2.28 32.82
C ARG A 77 -9.14 -1.33 32.73
N ASP A 78 -10.13 -1.52 33.58
CA ASP A 78 -11.27 -0.61 33.72
C ASP A 78 -10.80 0.81 34.08
N PRO A 79 -11.02 1.82 33.21
CA PRO A 79 -10.59 3.19 33.45
C PRO A 79 -11.24 3.87 34.66
N LEU A 80 -12.36 3.33 35.18
CA LEU A 80 -13.07 3.87 36.34
C LEU A 80 -12.46 3.39 37.68
N ALA A 81 -11.63 2.35 37.66
CA ALA A 81 -10.86 1.97 38.83
C ALA A 81 -9.75 3.01 39.05
N LYS A 82 -9.72 3.67 40.22
CA LYS A 82 -8.70 4.66 40.62
C LYS A 82 -7.28 4.15 40.29
N ALA A 83 -6.73 4.58 39.16
CA ALA A 83 -5.39 4.19 38.75
C ALA A 83 -4.37 4.81 39.72
N PRO A 84 -3.49 4.02 40.36
CA PRO A 84 -2.53 4.57 41.31
C PRO A 84 -1.51 5.46 40.57
N VAL A 85 -1.29 6.67 41.07
CA VAL A 85 -0.25 7.59 40.58
C VAL A 85 1.12 6.92 40.80
N ARG A 86 1.75 6.47 39.72
CA ARG A 86 3.06 5.82 39.77
C ARG A 86 4.15 6.90 39.83
N ARG A 87 4.89 6.95 40.95
CA ARG A 87 5.98 7.92 41.17
C ARG A 87 7.33 7.19 41.28
N GLY A 88 8.36 7.72 40.62
CA GLY A 88 9.76 7.28 40.74
C GLY A 88 10.30 6.52 39.52
N ALA A 89 11.62 6.31 39.49
CA ALA A 89 12.32 5.65 38.41
C ALA A 89 12.02 4.14 38.35
N VAL A 90 11.82 3.63 37.14
CA VAL A 90 11.64 2.19 36.86
C VAL A 90 12.96 1.46 37.11
N ARG A 91 12.91 0.37 37.88
CA ARG A 91 14.07 -0.51 38.13
C ARG A 91 13.67 -1.96 37.85
N SER A 92 14.63 -2.78 37.44
CA SER A 92 14.43 -4.23 37.31
C SER A 92 14.27 -4.87 38.71
N ARG A 93 13.23 -5.68 38.90
CA ARG A 93 12.98 -6.45 40.13
C ARG A 93 12.50 -7.85 39.81
N GLU A 94 12.79 -8.79 40.72
CA GLU A 94 12.36 -10.18 40.62
C GLU A 94 10.94 -10.39 41.15
N TRP A 95 10.17 -11.18 40.42
CA TRP A 95 8.79 -11.57 40.72
C TRP A 95 8.61 -13.06 40.48
N LEU A 96 7.82 -13.74 41.31
CA LEU A 96 7.36 -15.11 41.02
C LEU A 96 6.12 -15.05 40.14
N VAL A 97 6.17 -15.63 38.94
CA VAL A 97 5.02 -15.74 38.02
C VAL A 97 4.63 -17.21 37.86
N PRO A 98 3.32 -17.54 37.95
CA PRO A 98 2.82 -18.82 37.47
C PRO A 98 3.02 -18.91 35.96
N VAL A 99 3.65 -19.98 35.51
CA VAL A 99 3.89 -20.25 34.09
C VAL A 99 3.29 -21.60 33.70
N VAL A 100 3.09 -21.79 32.40
CA VAL A 100 2.79 -23.09 31.80
C VAL A 100 3.89 -23.41 30.82
N ARG A 101 4.50 -24.58 30.98
CA ARG A 101 5.51 -25.05 30.03
C ARG A 101 4.83 -25.44 28.73
N VAL A 102 5.28 -24.85 27.63
CA VAL A 102 4.74 -25.11 26.30
C VAL A 102 5.81 -25.71 25.43
N ASP A 103 5.65 -27.00 25.13
CA ASP A 103 6.63 -27.70 24.32
C ASP A 103 6.42 -27.42 22.82
N GLY A 104 5.21 -27.04 22.38
CA GLY A 104 4.84 -26.89 20.96
C GLY A 104 4.48 -25.46 20.49
N GLY A 105 4.82 -24.43 21.26
CA GLY A 105 4.48 -23.03 20.94
C GLY A 105 3.11 -22.57 21.44
N VAL A 106 2.58 -21.46 20.91
CA VAL A 106 1.28 -20.88 21.32
C VAL A 106 0.16 -21.48 20.44
N PRO A 107 -0.90 -22.08 21.01
CA PRO A 107 -2.01 -22.62 20.22
C PRO A 107 -2.72 -21.56 19.36
N ALA A 108 -3.14 -21.95 18.16
CA ALA A 108 -3.91 -21.08 17.28
C ALA A 108 -5.35 -20.89 17.79
N GLY A 109 -5.83 -19.64 17.79
CA GLY A 109 -7.24 -19.31 18.09
C GLY A 109 -7.60 -19.26 19.57
N LEU A 110 -6.87 -18.49 20.38
CA LEU A 110 -7.16 -18.27 21.80
C LEU A 110 -8.31 -17.24 21.98
N PRO A 111 -9.52 -17.64 22.44
CA PRO A 111 -10.59 -16.69 22.74
C PRO A 111 -10.26 -15.86 23.99
N ASP A 112 -10.66 -14.59 24.02
CA ASP A 112 -10.56 -13.67 25.17
C ASP A 112 -9.16 -13.36 25.74
N CYS A 113 -8.10 -13.56 24.92
CA CYS A 113 -6.71 -13.30 25.27
C CYS A 113 -6.00 -12.41 24.23
N ARG A 114 -5.15 -11.48 24.69
CA ARG A 114 -4.25 -10.68 23.83
C ARG A 114 -2.82 -11.21 23.92
N LEU A 115 -2.08 -11.17 22.82
CA LEU A 115 -0.66 -11.54 22.80
C LEU A 115 0.21 -10.30 23.06
N GLY A 116 1.03 -10.36 24.12
CA GLY A 116 2.09 -9.39 24.38
C GLY A 116 3.27 -9.56 23.42
N ALA A 117 4.14 -8.55 23.35
CA ALA A 117 5.32 -8.55 22.47
C ALA A 117 6.19 -9.82 22.57
N SER A 118 6.39 -10.38 23.76
CA SER A 118 7.21 -11.59 23.93
C SER A 118 6.52 -12.88 23.48
N ALA A 119 5.18 -12.94 23.51
CA ALA A 119 4.44 -14.07 22.94
C ALA A 119 4.41 -14.01 21.40
N LYS A 120 4.33 -12.81 20.81
CA LYS A 120 4.49 -12.61 19.36
C LYS A 120 5.88 -13.00 18.89
N TYR A 121 6.91 -12.56 19.61
CA TYR A 121 8.29 -12.95 19.33
C TYR A 121 8.49 -14.48 19.42
N LEU A 122 7.85 -15.14 20.38
CA LEU A 122 7.88 -16.60 20.47
C LEU A 122 7.30 -17.26 19.20
N LEU A 123 6.20 -16.75 18.64
CA LEU A 123 5.65 -17.25 17.38
C LEU A 123 6.66 -17.12 16.23
N ASP A 124 7.40 -16.03 16.15
CA ASP A 124 8.44 -15.85 15.13
C ASP A 124 9.60 -16.85 15.28
N VAL A 125 9.98 -17.16 16.52
CA VAL A 125 11.01 -18.18 16.83
C VAL A 125 10.52 -19.59 16.49
N VAL A 126 9.25 -19.90 16.79
CA VAL A 126 8.62 -21.18 16.41
C VAL A 126 8.56 -21.33 14.90
N ALA A 127 8.11 -20.29 14.18
CA ALA A 127 8.06 -20.31 12.71
C ALA A 127 9.46 -20.47 12.09
N PHE A 128 10.49 -19.87 12.70
CA PHE A 128 11.88 -20.06 12.26
C PHE A 128 12.37 -21.50 12.51
N ALA A 129 12.04 -22.09 13.67
CA ALA A 129 12.38 -23.48 13.96
C ALA A 129 11.71 -24.44 12.96
N GLU A 130 10.41 -24.27 12.70
CA GLU A 130 9.66 -25.09 11.75
C GLU A 130 10.22 -24.99 10.32
N ASP A 131 10.61 -23.78 9.89
CA ASP A 131 11.27 -23.53 8.61
C ASP A 131 12.63 -24.24 8.51
N LEU A 132 13.45 -24.19 9.57
CA LEU A 132 14.72 -24.93 9.61
C LEU A 132 14.50 -26.44 9.50
N VAL A 133 13.51 -26.98 10.22
CA VAL A 133 13.16 -28.41 10.13
C VAL A 133 12.60 -28.76 8.75
N ALA A 134 11.76 -27.90 8.16
CA ALA A 134 11.23 -28.09 6.81
C ALA A 134 12.32 -28.15 5.74
N ARG A 135 13.38 -27.34 5.89
CA ARG A 135 14.54 -27.32 4.99
C ARG A 135 15.61 -28.35 5.36
N GLY A 136 15.38 -29.20 6.38
CA GLY A 136 16.35 -30.21 6.84
C GLY A 136 17.61 -29.62 7.47
N ARG A 137 17.56 -28.38 7.94
CA ARG A 137 18.69 -27.62 8.51
C ARG A 137 18.85 -27.92 9.99
N VAL A 138 19.08 -29.20 10.31
CA VAL A 138 19.16 -29.72 11.68
C VAL A 138 20.34 -30.68 11.83
N LEU A 139 21.00 -30.66 12.99
CA LEU A 139 22.16 -31.50 13.28
C LEU A 139 21.88 -32.39 14.50
N PRO A 140 22.25 -33.68 14.44
CA PRO A 140 22.20 -34.54 15.62
C PRO A 140 23.31 -34.16 16.60
N ASP A 141 23.02 -34.24 17.88
CA ASP A 141 23.93 -33.90 18.97
C ASP A 141 23.69 -34.78 20.21
N LEU A 142 24.57 -34.62 21.20
CA LEU A 142 24.52 -35.32 22.48
C LEU A 142 24.56 -34.33 23.66
N ASP A 143 23.69 -34.51 24.64
CA ASP A 143 23.61 -33.67 25.85
C ASP A 143 24.87 -33.73 26.69
N GLU A 144 25.43 -32.59 27.10
CA GLU A 144 26.77 -32.46 27.70
C GLU A 144 26.94 -33.22 29.03
N HIS A 145 25.86 -33.45 29.77
CA HIS A 145 25.93 -33.98 31.13
C HIS A 145 25.26 -35.35 31.28
N ARG A 146 24.40 -35.74 30.34
CA ARG A 146 23.66 -37.01 30.38
C ARG A 146 23.77 -37.78 29.05
N PRO A 147 23.58 -39.12 29.06
CA PRO A 147 23.50 -39.91 27.84
C PRO A 147 22.14 -39.68 27.16
N ALA A 148 21.95 -38.47 26.64
CA ALA A 148 20.73 -38.03 25.98
C ALA A 148 21.04 -37.52 24.56
N ALA A 149 20.31 -38.03 23.57
CA ALA A 149 20.35 -37.56 22.19
C ALA A 149 19.50 -36.29 22.05
N ARG A 150 19.94 -35.35 21.19
CA ARG A 150 19.18 -34.13 20.87
C ARG A 150 19.43 -33.68 19.43
N TRP A 151 18.49 -32.98 18.81
CA TRP A 151 18.72 -32.23 17.58
C TRP A 151 18.98 -30.76 17.90
N ARG A 152 19.75 -30.12 17.01
CA ARG A 152 20.10 -28.70 17.10
C ARG A 152 19.90 -28.01 15.75
N ALA A 153 19.66 -26.72 15.75
CA ALA A 153 19.55 -25.91 14.54
C ALA A 153 20.89 -25.80 13.79
N ALA A 154 20.91 -26.08 12.48
CA ALA A 154 22.07 -25.87 11.63
C ALA A 154 22.07 -24.42 11.09
N LEU A 155 22.73 -23.50 11.80
CA LEU A 155 22.78 -22.09 11.42
C LEU A 155 24.00 -21.79 10.56
N SER A 156 23.82 -21.61 9.24
CA SER A 156 24.87 -21.13 8.35
C SER A 156 24.34 -20.16 7.30
N GLY A 157 25.20 -19.27 6.79
CA GLY A 157 24.84 -18.29 5.76
C GLY A 157 23.65 -17.41 6.17
N VAL A 158 22.57 -17.47 5.38
CA VAL A 158 21.34 -16.67 5.59
C VAL A 158 20.64 -17.01 6.90
N ASP A 159 20.70 -18.26 7.36
CA ASP A 159 20.08 -18.67 8.63
C ASP A 159 20.77 -18.03 9.84
N ALA A 160 22.10 -17.85 9.75
CA ALA A 160 22.88 -17.16 10.79
C ALA A 160 22.53 -15.67 10.86
N LEU A 161 22.25 -15.03 9.71
CA LEU A 161 21.78 -13.64 9.66
C LEU A 161 20.37 -13.50 10.24
N ARG A 162 19.45 -14.43 9.92
CA ARG A 162 18.08 -14.44 10.47
C ARG A 162 18.09 -14.67 11.99
N HIS A 163 18.92 -15.59 12.48
CA HIS A 163 19.18 -15.77 13.91
C HIS A 163 19.72 -14.49 14.56
N ALA A 164 20.69 -13.82 13.94
CA ALA A 164 21.23 -12.55 14.44
C ALA A 164 20.17 -11.43 14.48
N GLY A 165 19.25 -11.39 13.51
CA GLY A 165 18.11 -10.48 13.48
C GLY A 165 17.11 -10.73 14.61
N LEU A 166 16.72 -12.00 14.82
CA LEU A 166 15.87 -12.39 15.95
C LEU A 166 16.52 -12.02 17.29
N ARG A 167 17.82 -12.28 17.43
CA ARG A 167 18.60 -11.91 18.62
C ARG A 167 18.56 -10.39 18.88
N ALA A 168 18.70 -9.57 17.85
CA ALA A 168 18.64 -8.12 17.98
C ALA A 168 17.24 -7.61 18.36
N GLY A 169 16.20 -8.29 17.86
CA GLY A 169 14.79 -7.96 18.13
C GLY A 169 14.21 -8.58 19.41
N MET A 170 14.99 -9.34 20.19
CA MET A 170 14.49 -10.09 21.34
C MET A 170 13.91 -9.17 22.44
N PRO A 171 12.60 -9.29 22.77
CA PRO A 171 12.00 -8.51 23.84
C PRO A 171 12.62 -8.85 25.21
N PRO A 172 12.88 -7.85 26.08
CA PRO A 172 13.44 -8.11 27.42
C PRO A 172 12.63 -9.10 28.26
N ALA A 173 11.30 -9.10 28.12
CA ALA A 173 10.40 -10.02 28.81
C ALA A 173 10.63 -11.49 28.41
N PHE A 174 11.15 -11.77 27.22
CA PHE A 174 11.41 -13.12 26.74
C PHE A 174 12.58 -13.80 27.48
N ARG A 175 13.57 -13.02 27.95
CA ARG A 175 14.74 -13.48 28.72
C ARG A 175 14.64 -13.19 30.22
N ALA A 176 13.45 -12.89 30.72
CA ALA A 176 13.25 -12.42 32.08
C ALA A 176 13.53 -13.48 33.16
N ALA A 177 13.49 -14.77 32.82
CA ALA A 177 13.68 -15.89 33.75
C ALA A 177 15.16 -16.25 34.04
N GLY A 178 16.11 -15.49 33.50
CA GLY A 178 17.55 -15.69 33.70
C GLY A 178 18.27 -16.23 32.46
N GLY A 179 19.39 -15.59 32.11
CA GLY A 179 20.24 -15.93 30.96
C GLY A 179 20.74 -14.69 30.20
N VAL A 180 21.99 -14.71 29.72
CA VAL A 180 22.60 -13.59 28.98
C VAL A 180 22.41 -13.80 27.48
N GLY A 181 21.54 -12.98 26.85
CA GLY A 181 21.57 -12.62 25.43
C GLY A 181 21.50 -13.77 24.40
N ASP A 182 22.64 -14.41 24.13
CA ASP A 182 22.85 -15.31 22.99
C ASP A 182 22.44 -16.76 23.27
N ASP A 183 22.75 -17.27 24.47
CA ASP A 183 22.53 -18.67 24.80
C ASP A 183 21.04 -19.02 24.90
N VAL A 184 20.21 -18.08 25.35
CA VAL A 184 18.77 -18.32 25.57
C VAL A 184 18.01 -18.52 24.27
N LEU A 185 18.28 -17.70 23.24
CA LEU A 185 17.65 -17.87 21.92
C LEU A 185 18.10 -19.16 21.27
N ARG A 186 19.41 -19.43 21.34
CA ARG A 186 19.99 -20.62 20.74
C ARG A 186 19.44 -21.89 21.35
N GLN A 187 19.36 -21.95 22.68
CA GLN A 187 18.79 -23.09 23.41
C GLN A 187 17.30 -23.26 23.12
N ALA A 188 16.52 -22.17 23.12
CA ALA A 188 15.09 -22.23 22.78
C ALA A 188 14.86 -22.74 21.35
N LEU A 189 15.68 -22.28 20.40
CA LEU A 189 15.62 -22.73 19.00
C LEU A 189 16.01 -24.21 18.88
N ASP A 190 17.06 -24.66 19.57
CA ASP A 190 17.48 -26.06 19.59
C ASP A 190 16.40 -26.96 20.21
N THR A 191 15.71 -26.52 21.28
CA THR A 191 14.59 -27.26 21.88
C THR A 191 13.40 -27.39 20.93
N LEU A 192 13.03 -26.32 20.23
CA LEU A 192 11.94 -26.34 19.24
C LEU A 192 12.29 -27.25 18.04
N VAL A 193 13.53 -27.18 17.56
CA VAL A 193 14.02 -28.05 16.49
C VAL A 193 14.04 -29.51 16.92
N ASP A 194 14.55 -29.83 18.12
CA ASP A 194 14.56 -31.20 18.66
C ASP A 194 13.17 -31.82 18.68
N ARG A 195 12.19 -31.07 19.18
CA ARG A 195 10.80 -31.52 19.17
C ARG A 195 10.27 -31.72 17.75
N ALA A 196 10.34 -30.69 16.90
CA ALA A 196 9.73 -30.73 15.58
C ALA A 196 10.35 -31.81 14.67
N VAL A 197 11.64 -32.11 14.84
CA VAL A 197 12.28 -33.24 14.17
C VAL A 197 11.75 -34.57 14.70
N ARG A 198 11.69 -34.76 16.02
CA ARG A 198 11.18 -36.01 16.64
C ARG A 198 9.72 -36.30 16.29
N GLU A 199 8.87 -35.28 16.22
CA GLU A 199 7.49 -35.43 15.77
C GLU A 199 7.42 -35.97 14.33
N ARG A 200 8.27 -35.47 13.44
CA ARG A 200 8.35 -35.94 12.04
C ARG A 200 9.00 -37.31 11.88
N LEU A 201 9.91 -37.66 12.79
CA LEU A 201 10.57 -38.97 12.84
C LEU A 201 9.78 -39.99 13.67
N SER A 202 8.58 -39.64 14.15
CA SER A 202 7.75 -40.57 14.92
C SER A 202 7.44 -41.83 14.11
N GLY A 203 7.76 -43.00 14.67
CA GLY A 203 7.63 -44.30 13.99
C GLY A 203 8.83 -44.70 13.11
N PHE A 204 9.86 -43.86 12.99
CA PHE A 204 11.12 -44.24 12.34
C PHE A 204 11.98 -45.10 13.27
N ALA A 205 12.31 -46.32 12.86
CA ALA A 205 13.16 -47.24 13.61
C ALA A 205 14.55 -47.35 12.95
N PRO A 206 15.52 -46.52 13.35
CA PRO A 206 16.85 -46.57 12.77
C PRO A 206 17.62 -47.81 13.22
N GLY A 207 18.38 -48.41 12.30
CA GLY A 207 19.29 -49.52 12.60
C GLY A 207 20.68 -49.05 13.07
N GLY A 208 21.36 -49.88 13.86
CA GLY A 208 22.74 -49.63 14.30
C GLY A 208 23.23 -50.66 15.32
N ARG A 209 24.53 -50.63 15.65
CA ARG A 209 25.16 -51.48 16.67
C ARG A 209 25.87 -50.62 17.73
N GLY A 210 25.98 -51.12 18.97
CA GLY A 210 26.68 -50.44 20.07
C GLY A 210 26.01 -49.14 20.53
N ALA A 211 26.75 -48.25 21.20
CA ALA A 211 26.23 -46.96 21.67
C ALA A 211 25.77 -46.04 20.53
N VAL A 212 26.36 -46.14 19.33
CA VAL A 212 25.92 -45.36 18.16
C VAL A 212 24.50 -45.77 17.77
N GLY A 213 24.20 -47.07 17.70
CA GLY A 213 22.85 -47.55 17.39
C GLY A 213 21.81 -47.09 18.42
N ARG A 214 22.16 -47.15 19.71
CA ARG A 214 21.30 -46.68 20.80
C ARG A 214 21.10 -45.16 20.77
N TRP A 215 22.13 -44.39 20.46
CA TRP A 215 22.03 -42.94 20.27
C TRP A 215 21.16 -42.55 19.08
N VAL A 216 21.31 -43.23 17.93
CA VAL A 216 20.48 -42.94 16.74
C VAL A 216 19.02 -43.34 16.98
N ALA A 217 18.75 -44.46 17.67
CA ALA A 217 17.41 -44.81 18.12
C ALA A 217 16.83 -43.73 19.06
N ALA A 218 17.66 -43.20 19.96
CA ALA A 218 17.28 -42.12 20.86
C ALA A 218 17.07 -40.77 20.15
N LEU A 219 17.55 -40.55 18.93
CA LEU A 219 17.24 -39.35 18.12
C LEU A 219 15.83 -39.37 17.53
N ALA A 220 15.27 -40.57 17.28
CA ALA A 220 13.93 -40.73 16.73
C ALA A 220 12.85 -41.05 17.79
N GLY A 221 13.26 -41.52 18.98
CA GLY A 221 12.38 -41.93 20.07
C GLY A 221 12.62 -41.15 21.37
N SER A 222 12.70 -41.88 22.49
CA SER A 222 13.01 -41.28 23.80
C SER A 222 14.44 -40.75 23.82
N PRO A 223 14.71 -39.54 24.36
CA PRO A 223 16.01 -38.91 24.27
C PRO A 223 17.10 -39.64 25.06
N GLU A 224 16.75 -40.36 26.12
CA GLU A 224 17.70 -41.08 26.98
C GLU A 224 18.06 -42.45 26.39
N PHE A 225 19.34 -42.82 26.50
CA PHE A 225 19.81 -44.14 26.12
C PHE A 225 20.86 -44.67 27.11
N GLU A 226 20.93 -45.98 27.23
CA GLU A 226 21.92 -46.64 28.09
C GLU A 226 23.27 -46.77 27.38
N GLY A 227 24.36 -46.58 28.12
CA GLY A 227 25.72 -46.76 27.60
C GLY A 227 26.78 -46.66 28.70
N ASP A 228 27.91 -47.33 28.48
CA ASP A 228 29.09 -47.18 29.32
C ASP A 228 29.66 -45.76 29.20
N ALA A 229 30.15 -45.19 30.30
CA ALA A 229 30.60 -43.81 30.36
C ALA A 229 31.74 -43.51 29.34
N ALA A 230 32.68 -44.45 29.19
CA ALA A 230 33.78 -44.29 28.23
C ALA A 230 33.32 -44.45 26.77
N GLU A 231 32.27 -45.25 26.51
CA GLU A 231 31.64 -45.36 25.19
C GLU A 231 30.88 -44.07 24.82
N VAL A 232 30.13 -43.50 25.76
CA VAL A 232 29.37 -42.25 25.59
C VAL A 232 30.29 -41.05 25.39
N ASP A 233 31.39 -40.94 26.14
CA ASP A 233 32.35 -39.84 25.98
C ASP A 233 33.13 -39.89 24.67
N ARG A 234 33.45 -41.10 24.17
CA ARG A 234 34.00 -41.26 22.82
C ARG A 234 33.02 -40.82 21.74
N LEU A 235 31.75 -41.21 21.88
CA LEU A 235 30.69 -40.78 20.98
C LEU A 235 30.50 -39.26 21.00
N ARG A 236 30.45 -38.67 22.21
CA ARG A 236 30.37 -37.22 22.43
C ARG A 236 31.48 -36.48 21.70
N THR A 237 32.72 -36.92 21.88
CA THR A 237 33.90 -36.32 21.27
C THR A 237 33.84 -36.45 19.74
N ALA A 238 33.43 -37.61 19.22
CA ALA A 238 33.30 -37.84 17.78
C ALA A 238 32.20 -36.97 17.15
N VAL A 239 31.04 -36.85 17.79
CA VAL A 239 29.92 -36.00 17.33
C VAL A 239 30.31 -34.52 17.41
N ALA A 240 30.96 -34.09 18.49
CA ALA A 240 31.45 -32.71 18.62
C ALA A 240 32.51 -32.38 17.55
N ALA A 241 33.43 -33.29 17.26
CA ALA A 241 34.44 -33.12 16.21
C ALA A 241 33.83 -33.11 14.80
N TRP A 242 32.87 -34.00 14.51
CA TRP A 242 32.12 -34.02 13.26
C TRP A 242 31.35 -32.70 13.05
N ARG A 243 30.64 -32.23 14.08
CA ARG A 243 29.93 -30.94 14.07
C ARG A 243 30.89 -29.77 13.87
N ALA A 244 32.04 -29.77 14.53
CA ALA A 244 33.05 -28.73 14.34
C ALA A 244 33.61 -28.71 12.90
N GLY A 245 33.62 -29.85 12.21
CA GLY A 245 33.93 -29.93 10.78
C GLY A 245 32.82 -29.38 9.87
N GLU A 246 31.57 -29.41 10.31
CA GLU A 246 30.40 -28.87 9.61
C GLU A 246 30.20 -27.37 9.88
N HIS A 247 30.61 -26.90 11.06
CA HIS A 247 30.72 -25.50 11.50
C HIS A 247 32.11 -24.91 11.27
N ARG A 248 32.86 -25.40 10.28
CA ARG A 248 33.83 -24.50 9.68
C ARG A 248 33.02 -23.36 9.07
N ALA A 249 33.07 -22.20 9.73
CA ALA A 249 32.94 -20.91 9.10
C ALA A 249 34.09 -20.76 8.08
N ASP A 250 34.15 -21.68 7.12
CA ASP A 250 35.06 -21.59 6.02
C ASP A 250 34.58 -20.35 5.29
N ARG A 251 35.43 -19.32 5.33
CA ARG A 251 35.20 -18.09 4.60
C ARG A 251 35.20 -18.34 3.09
N VAL A 252 35.34 -19.60 2.65
CA VAL A 252 35.31 -20.09 1.29
C VAL A 252 34.38 -21.32 1.24
N ARG A 253 33.50 -21.37 0.25
CA ARG A 253 32.63 -22.51 -0.07
C ARG A 253 32.89 -23.01 -1.47
N THR A 254 32.66 -24.30 -1.73
CA THR A 254 32.66 -24.81 -3.12
C THR A 254 31.47 -24.25 -3.89
N CYS A 255 31.74 -23.85 -5.12
CA CYS A 255 30.79 -23.28 -6.06
C CYS A 255 30.78 -24.07 -7.37
N PHE A 256 29.58 -24.41 -7.83
CA PHE A 256 29.33 -25.11 -9.08
C PHE A 256 28.88 -24.12 -10.14
N ARG A 257 29.57 -24.07 -11.29
CA ARG A 257 29.19 -23.24 -12.44
C ARG A 257 28.78 -24.12 -13.60
N LEU A 258 27.52 -24.03 -14.02
CA LEU A 258 27.07 -24.66 -15.25
C LEU A 258 27.23 -23.68 -16.42
N SER A 259 27.98 -24.09 -17.43
CA SER A 259 28.16 -23.33 -18.67
C SER A 259 27.40 -24.02 -19.81
N SER A 260 26.59 -23.25 -20.53
CA SER A 260 25.89 -23.75 -21.72
C SER A 260 26.84 -23.83 -22.92
N PRO A 261 26.56 -24.69 -23.93
CA PRO A 261 27.38 -24.84 -25.13
C PRO A 261 27.71 -23.52 -25.85
N ASP A 262 26.81 -22.53 -25.78
CA ASP A 262 26.97 -21.22 -26.43
C ASP A 262 27.87 -20.22 -25.67
N GLN A 263 28.31 -20.56 -24.45
CA GLN A 263 29.09 -19.67 -23.55
C GLN A 263 30.59 -19.98 -23.49
N GLY A 264 31.08 -20.92 -24.32
CA GLY A 264 32.52 -21.11 -24.58
C GLY A 264 33.32 -21.75 -23.42
N GLY A 265 33.53 -23.05 -23.51
CA GLY A 265 34.70 -23.72 -22.93
C GLY A 265 35.80 -23.92 -24.00
N PRO A 266 37.07 -24.18 -23.63
CA PRO A 266 38.19 -24.29 -24.58
C PRO A 266 38.08 -25.42 -25.60
N ASP A 267 37.23 -26.42 -25.32
CA ASP A 267 36.94 -27.54 -26.22
C ASP A 267 35.41 -27.54 -26.44
N GLY A 268 34.99 -27.27 -27.68
CA GLY A 268 33.59 -27.10 -28.05
C GLY A 268 32.72 -28.35 -27.89
N ASP A 269 31.41 -28.11 -27.92
CA ASP A 269 30.28 -29.06 -27.95
C ASP A 269 29.98 -29.86 -26.66
N GLY A 270 29.55 -29.18 -25.60
CA GLY A 270 28.99 -29.84 -24.40
C GLY A 270 28.50 -28.89 -23.31
N TRP A 271 27.62 -29.37 -22.41
CA TRP A 271 27.32 -28.65 -21.16
C TRP A 271 28.43 -28.95 -20.17
N ARG A 272 29.03 -27.92 -19.57
CA ARG A 272 30.14 -28.13 -18.64
C ARG A 272 29.82 -27.62 -17.25
N LEU A 273 29.92 -28.50 -16.26
CA LEU A 273 29.83 -28.18 -14.85
C LEU A 273 31.23 -27.99 -14.28
N GLU A 274 31.65 -26.75 -14.09
CA GLU A 274 32.95 -26.40 -13.53
C GLU A 274 32.90 -26.29 -11.99
N PHE A 275 33.96 -26.73 -11.32
CA PHE A 275 34.11 -26.62 -9.87
C PHE A 275 34.99 -25.43 -9.49
N LEU A 276 34.54 -24.64 -8.52
CA LEU A 276 35.21 -23.44 -8.04
C LEU A 276 35.22 -23.37 -6.51
N LEU A 277 36.09 -22.53 -5.98
CA LEU A 277 36.04 -22.05 -4.60
C LEU A 277 35.65 -20.57 -4.60
N GLN A 278 34.64 -20.22 -3.79
CA GLN A 278 34.06 -18.88 -3.68
C GLN A 278 34.18 -18.36 -2.25
N ALA A 279 34.66 -17.12 -2.07
CA ALA A 279 34.64 -16.48 -0.76
C ALA A 279 33.21 -16.12 -0.32
N VAL A 280 32.87 -16.36 0.95
CA VAL A 280 31.50 -16.16 1.49
C VAL A 280 31.23 -14.69 1.80
N ASP A 281 32.25 -13.95 2.23
CA ASP A 281 32.22 -12.50 2.51
C ASP A 281 32.36 -11.66 1.23
N GLU A 282 33.08 -12.15 0.23
CA GLU A 282 33.23 -11.51 -1.09
C GLU A 282 32.84 -12.48 -2.24
N PRO A 283 31.53 -12.62 -2.54
CA PRO A 283 31.04 -13.60 -3.53
C PRO A 283 31.56 -13.41 -4.97
N SER A 284 32.16 -12.27 -5.29
CA SER A 284 32.81 -11.97 -6.58
C SER A 284 34.16 -12.67 -6.75
N VAL A 285 34.79 -13.11 -5.66
CA VAL A 285 36.08 -13.82 -5.69
C VAL A 285 35.84 -15.30 -5.98
N LEU A 286 36.20 -15.73 -7.19
CA LEU A 286 36.05 -17.11 -7.67
C LEU A 286 37.40 -17.64 -8.17
N VAL A 287 37.82 -18.80 -7.66
CA VAL A 287 39.03 -19.50 -8.12
C VAL A 287 38.63 -20.88 -8.64
N THR A 288 39.06 -21.21 -9.85
CA THR A 288 38.70 -22.51 -10.47
C THR A 288 39.45 -23.65 -9.80
N ALA A 289 38.86 -24.84 -9.76
CA ALA A 289 39.53 -26.04 -9.26
C ALA A 289 40.87 -26.29 -9.98
N ALA A 290 40.97 -25.98 -11.28
CA ALA A 290 42.22 -26.07 -12.02
C ALA A 290 43.33 -25.17 -11.44
N GLN A 291 43.00 -23.95 -10.99
CA GLN A 291 43.94 -23.04 -10.33
C GLN A 291 44.31 -23.54 -8.92
N VAL A 292 43.34 -24.10 -8.19
CA VAL A 292 43.54 -24.72 -6.86
C VAL A 292 44.50 -25.92 -6.94
N TRP A 293 44.39 -26.74 -7.99
CA TRP A 293 45.30 -27.87 -8.21
C TRP A 293 46.70 -27.47 -8.68
N ARG A 294 46.84 -26.29 -9.31
CA ARG A 294 48.12 -25.72 -9.77
C ARG A 294 48.82 -24.85 -8.71
N ARG A 295 48.23 -24.69 -7.51
CA ARG A 295 48.73 -23.83 -6.42
C ARG A 295 48.91 -22.36 -6.80
N GLN A 296 48.13 -21.86 -7.75
CA GLN A 296 48.14 -20.45 -8.20
C GLN A 296 47.21 -19.56 -7.36
N GLU A 297 46.88 -19.98 -6.14
CA GLU A 297 45.80 -19.43 -5.30
C GLU A 297 46.23 -18.27 -4.39
N ALA A 298 46.93 -17.26 -4.91
CA ALA A 298 47.41 -16.12 -4.11
C ALA A 298 46.28 -15.38 -3.36
N VAL A 299 45.09 -15.34 -3.96
CA VAL A 299 43.91 -14.64 -3.43
C VAL A 299 43.27 -15.41 -2.26
N LEU A 300 43.08 -16.73 -2.37
CA LEU A 300 42.34 -17.51 -1.35
C LEU A 300 43.11 -17.80 -0.05
N ARG A 301 44.45 -17.61 -0.03
CA ARG A 301 45.27 -17.84 1.18
C ARG A 301 44.88 -16.97 2.37
N ARG A 302 44.23 -15.82 2.13
CA ARG A 302 43.66 -14.96 3.19
C ARG A 302 42.48 -15.62 3.92
N TRP A 303 41.81 -16.57 3.28
CA TRP A 303 40.54 -17.14 3.74
C TRP A 303 40.64 -18.62 4.11
N VAL A 304 41.49 -19.42 3.44
CA VAL A 304 41.68 -20.86 3.72
C VAL A 304 43.15 -21.28 3.54
N ALA A 305 43.69 -22.00 4.52
CA ALA A 305 45.07 -22.51 4.50
C ALA A 305 45.26 -23.75 3.59
N ARG A 306 44.20 -24.53 3.36
CA ARG A 306 44.23 -25.79 2.59
C ARG A 306 43.03 -25.91 1.63
N PRO A 307 43.03 -25.15 0.51
CA PRO A 307 41.88 -25.09 -0.41
C PRO A 307 41.57 -26.44 -1.08
N GLN A 308 42.56 -27.31 -1.29
CA GLN A 308 42.36 -28.63 -1.90
C GLN A 308 41.56 -29.58 -1.00
N GLU A 309 41.80 -29.55 0.32
CA GLU A 309 41.06 -30.37 1.29
C GLU A 309 39.61 -29.90 1.40
N VAL A 310 39.37 -28.58 1.35
CA VAL A 310 38.02 -28.00 1.34
C VAL A 310 37.26 -28.41 0.08
N LEU A 311 37.88 -28.27 -1.10
CA LEU A 311 37.26 -28.64 -2.37
C LEU A 311 36.89 -30.15 -2.41
N LEU A 312 37.79 -31.05 -2.00
CA LEU A 312 37.50 -32.48 -1.98
C LEU A 312 36.44 -32.86 -0.94
N GLY A 313 36.51 -32.26 0.25
CA GLY A 313 35.52 -32.47 1.30
C GLY A 313 34.13 -32.02 0.86
N ASP A 314 34.04 -30.86 0.21
CA ASP A 314 32.80 -30.31 -0.33
C ASP A 314 32.24 -31.13 -1.49
N LEU A 315 33.08 -31.59 -2.41
CA LEU A 315 32.65 -32.44 -3.52
C LEU A 315 32.10 -33.78 -3.01
N GLY A 316 32.72 -34.38 -1.99
CA GLY A 316 32.20 -35.59 -1.35
C GLY A 316 30.91 -35.37 -0.55
N ARG A 317 30.66 -34.15 -0.06
CA ARG A 317 29.35 -33.77 0.52
C ARG A 317 28.30 -33.56 -0.57
N ALA A 318 28.66 -32.84 -1.62
CA ALA A 318 27.78 -32.52 -2.73
C ALA A 318 27.37 -33.77 -3.51
N SER A 319 28.22 -34.81 -3.61
CA SER A 319 27.87 -36.05 -4.32
C SER A 319 26.72 -36.83 -3.67
N ARG A 320 26.49 -36.64 -2.36
CA ARG A 320 25.31 -37.20 -1.68
C ARG A 320 24.00 -36.54 -2.13
N LEU A 321 24.06 -35.30 -2.61
CA LEU A 321 22.91 -34.51 -3.07
C LEU A 321 22.76 -34.57 -4.60
N TYR A 322 23.87 -34.75 -5.31
CA TYR A 322 23.92 -34.90 -6.77
C TYR A 322 24.92 -36.02 -7.13
N PRO A 323 24.46 -37.29 -7.18
CA PRO A 323 25.31 -38.49 -7.36
C PRO A 323 26.19 -38.48 -8.61
N ALA A 324 25.83 -37.72 -9.65
CA ALA A 324 26.65 -37.60 -10.84
C ALA A 324 28.05 -37.03 -10.55
N LEU A 325 28.25 -36.33 -9.42
CA LEU A 325 29.56 -35.85 -8.95
C LEU A 325 30.53 -36.97 -8.58
N ASP A 326 30.07 -38.20 -8.32
CA ASP A 326 30.95 -39.34 -8.03
C ASP A 326 31.91 -39.61 -9.21
N ARG A 327 31.44 -39.42 -10.46
CA ARG A 327 32.28 -39.53 -11.67
C ARG A 327 33.45 -38.55 -11.68
N ALA A 328 33.29 -37.41 -11.01
CA ALA A 328 34.34 -36.41 -10.89
C ALA A 328 35.33 -36.79 -9.78
N LEU A 329 34.83 -37.39 -8.69
CA LEU A 329 35.64 -37.83 -7.54
C LEU A 329 36.55 -39.01 -7.87
N ASP A 330 36.24 -39.79 -8.92
CA ASP A 330 37.15 -40.82 -9.46
C ASP A 330 38.44 -40.26 -10.07
N GLN A 331 38.47 -38.95 -10.37
CA GLN A 331 39.65 -38.29 -10.92
C GLN A 331 40.59 -37.83 -9.81
N ARG A 332 41.91 -37.96 -10.03
CA ARG A 332 42.94 -37.50 -9.06
C ARG A 332 42.90 -36.00 -8.77
N LYS A 333 42.36 -35.19 -9.70
CA LYS A 333 42.28 -33.73 -9.63
C LYS A 333 40.95 -33.26 -10.25
N PRO A 334 39.82 -33.38 -9.53
CA PRO A 334 38.52 -33.00 -10.07
C PRO A 334 38.47 -31.52 -10.44
N THR A 335 38.19 -31.21 -11.70
CA THR A 335 38.05 -29.83 -12.20
C THR A 335 36.63 -29.48 -12.67
N GLY A 336 35.84 -30.49 -13.02
CA GLY A 336 34.46 -30.35 -13.51
C GLY A 336 33.93 -31.63 -14.12
N LEU A 337 32.71 -31.57 -14.67
CA LEU A 337 32.04 -32.64 -15.40
C LEU A 337 31.54 -32.14 -16.75
N GLU A 338 31.64 -32.98 -17.76
CA GLU A 338 30.91 -32.83 -19.02
C GLU A 338 29.53 -33.50 -18.88
N LEU A 339 28.48 -32.77 -19.23
CA LEU A 339 27.09 -33.16 -19.14
C LEU A 339 26.46 -33.13 -20.54
N ASP A 340 25.54 -34.06 -20.79
CA ASP A 340 24.60 -33.96 -21.90
C ASP A 340 23.40 -33.08 -21.51
N THR A 341 22.46 -32.87 -22.43
CA THR A 341 21.27 -32.03 -22.17
C THR A 341 20.43 -32.54 -20.99
N ASP A 342 20.31 -33.86 -20.85
CA ASP A 342 19.53 -34.46 -19.76
C ASP A 342 20.26 -34.32 -18.41
N GLY A 343 21.58 -34.52 -18.38
CA GLY A 343 22.42 -34.29 -17.19
C GLY A 343 22.49 -32.82 -16.79
N ALA A 344 22.45 -31.89 -17.75
CA ALA A 344 22.35 -30.46 -17.47
C ALA A 344 21.00 -30.09 -16.86
N HIS A 345 19.89 -30.66 -17.37
CA HIS A 345 18.58 -30.49 -16.76
C HIS A 345 18.52 -31.08 -15.34
N GLU A 346 19.08 -32.28 -15.16
CA GLU A 346 19.21 -32.90 -13.84
C GLU A 346 20.01 -32.02 -12.87
N PHE A 347 21.12 -31.44 -13.30
CA PHE A 347 21.86 -30.50 -12.45
C PHE A 347 21.03 -29.25 -12.12
N LEU A 348 20.30 -28.69 -13.09
CA LEU A 348 19.47 -27.50 -12.89
C LEU A 348 18.31 -27.73 -11.91
N THR A 349 17.73 -28.93 -11.89
CA THR A 349 16.69 -29.30 -10.91
C THR A 349 17.27 -29.51 -9.51
N HIS A 350 18.52 -29.99 -9.39
CA HIS A 350 19.23 -30.16 -8.11
C HIS A 350 20.00 -28.90 -7.65
N ALA A 351 20.09 -27.87 -8.49
CA ALA A 351 20.83 -26.65 -8.20
C ALA A 351 20.30 -25.91 -6.95
N SER A 352 18.99 -25.90 -6.74
CA SER A 352 18.36 -25.33 -5.54
C SER A 352 18.72 -26.10 -4.28
N LEU A 353 18.74 -27.44 -4.35
CA LEU A 353 19.15 -28.34 -3.27
C LEU A 353 20.61 -28.09 -2.87
N LEU A 354 21.51 -27.96 -3.85
CA LEU A 354 22.92 -27.64 -3.62
C LEU A 354 23.10 -26.24 -3.01
N ALA A 355 22.36 -25.24 -3.49
CA ALA A 355 22.38 -23.89 -2.92
C ALA A 355 21.86 -23.88 -1.47
N GLN A 356 20.78 -24.61 -1.18
CA GLN A 356 20.22 -24.77 0.17
C GLN A 356 21.15 -25.55 1.11
N ALA A 357 21.95 -26.47 0.58
CA ALA A 357 23.00 -27.15 1.32
C ALA A 357 24.24 -26.27 1.59
N GLY A 358 24.26 -25.02 1.10
CA GLY A 358 25.29 -24.03 1.38
C GLY A 358 26.37 -23.90 0.31
N PHE A 359 26.27 -24.63 -0.81
CA PHE A 359 27.18 -24.50 -1.95
C PHE A 359 26.87 -23.23 -2.77
N GLY A 360 27.89 -22.65 -3.40
CA GLY A 360 27.67 -21.62 -4.41
C GLY A 360 27.13 -22.26 -5.68
N VAL A 361 26.11 -21.70 -6.32
CA VAL A 361 25.64 -22.20 -7.62
C VAL A 361 25.51 -21.05 -8.60
N LEU A 362 26.26 -21.14 -9.70
CA LEU A 362 26.26 -20.18 -10.78
C LEU A 362 25.57 -20.81 -12.00
N LEU A 363 24.30 -20.48 -12.14
CA LEU A 363 23.47 -20.92 -13.26
C LEU A 363 23.54 -19.93 -14.42
N PRO A 364 23.32 -20.38 -15.67
CA PRO A 364 23.17 -19.49 -16.81
C PRO A 364 22.06 -18.45 -16.60
N ALA A 365 22.22 -17.26 -17.19
CA ALA A 365 21.31 -16.13 -17.01
C ALA A 365 19.85 -16.48 -17.38
N TRP A 366 19.65 -17.25 -18.46
CA TRP A 366 18.33 -17.67 -18.96
C TRP A 366 17.56 -18.58 -17.99
N TRP A 367 18.24 -19.27 -17.05
CA TRP A 367 17.57 -20.06 -16.01
C TRP A 367 17.20 -19.23 -14.78
N ARG A 368 17.96 -18.17 -14.48
CA ARG A 368 17.66 -17.26 -13.36
C ARG A 368 16.47 -16.34 -13.66
N GLN A 369 16.27 -16.01 -14.93
CA GLN A 369 15.11 -15.29 -15.44
C GLN A 369 14.43 -16.15 -16.52
N PRO A 370 13.73 -17.24 -16.12
CA PRO A 370 13.14 -18.14 -17.09
C PRO A 370 12.03 -17.41 -17.83
N ARG A 371 12.12 -17.39 -19.17
CA ARG A 371 10.98 -17.00 -20.01
C ARG A 371 9.92 -18.08 -19.83
N GLN A 372 8.86 -17.78 -19.09
CA GLN A 372 7.82 -18.76 -18.80
C GLN A 372 6.88 -18.94 -19.99
N LEU A 373 6.38 -20.16 -20.15
CA LEU A 373 5.31 -20.48 -21.08
C LEU A 373 4.02 -19.82 -20.59
N GLY A 374 3.37 -19.06 -21.46
CA GLY A 374 2.10 -18.42 -21.17
C GLY A 374 1.21 -18.29 -22.41
N LEU A 375 0.03 -17.72 -22.21
CA LEU A 375 -0.97 -17.47 -23.24
C LEU A 375 -0.86 -16.03 -23.73
N THR A 376 -1.13 -15.83 -25.02
CA THR A 376 -1.36 -14.53 -25.63
C THR A 376 -2.77 -14.51 -26.19
N LEU A 377 -3.57 -13.53 -25.78
CA LEU A 377 -4.91 -13.30 -26.33
C LEU A 377 -4.78 -12.29 -27.47
N THR A 378 -5.16 -12.67 -28.69
CA THR A 378 -5.32 -11.72 -29.79
C THR A 378 -6.80 -11.54 -30.08
N ALA A 379 -7.30 -10.31 -30.00
CA ALA A 379 -8.67 -9.95 -30.37
C ALA A 379 -8.66 -9.12 -31.65
N ALA A 380 -9.43 -9.56 -32.65
CA ALA A 380 -9.65 -8.84 -33.90
C ALA A 380 -11.10 -8.38 -33.97
N GLY A 381 -11.31 -7.12 -34.38
CA GLY A 381 -12.65 -6.62 -34.68
C GLY A 381 -13.27 -7.39 -35.87
N PRO A 382 -14.60 -7.38 -36.02
CA PRO A 382 -15.25 -8.02 -37.16
C PRO A 382 -14.65 -7.48 -38.47
N CYS A 383 -13.98 -8.36 -39.21
CA CYS A 383 -13.34 -8.03 -40.47
C CYS A 383 -14.37 -8.15 -41.59
N THR A 384 -15.01 -7.04 -41.96
CA THR A 384 -15.64 -6.89 -43.28
C THR A 384 -14.85 -5.87 -44.06
N ALA A 385 -13.90 -6.35 -44.86
CA ALA A 385 -13.20 -5.53 -45.84
C ALA A 385 -14.22 -4.83 -46.76
N GLY A 386 -14.28 -3.50 -46.69
CA GLY A 386 -15.00 -2.66 -47.65
C GLY A 386 -16.32 -2.03 -47.20
N ALA A 387 -16.79 -2.22 -45.96
CA ALA A 387 -17.93 -1.48 -45.43
C ALA A 387 -17.45 -0.44 -44.41
N VAL A 388 -17.75 0.84 -44.65
CA VAL A 388 -17.68 1.87 -43.61
C VAL A 388 -18.67 1.43 -42.53
N ALA A 389 -18.16 0.87 -41.43
CA ALA A 389 -18.99 0.44 -40.31
C ALA A 389 -19.82 1.64 -39.85
N LYS A 390 -21.15 1.47 -39.78
CA LYS A 390 -22.02 2.52 -39.21
C LYS A 390 -21.60 2.74 -37.76
N GLU A 391 -21.55 4.00 -37.32
CA GLU A 391 -21.16 4.42 -35.96
C GLU A 391 -21.92 3.70 -34.83
N SER A 392 -23.05 3.06 -35.14
CA SER A 392 -23.85 2.24 -34.24
C SER A 392 -23.28 0.85 -33.90
N GLU A 393 -22.15 0.43 -34.49
CA GLU A 393 -21.56 -0.92 -34.30
C GLU A 393 -20.25 -0.93 -33.47
N LEU A 394 -19.88 0.18 -32.83
CA LEU A 394 -18.65 0.32 -32.03
C LEU A 394 -18.96 0.48 -30.53
N GLY A 395 -18.20 -0.19 -29.66
CA GLY A 395 -18.35 -0.09 -28.20
C GLY A 395 -17.95 -1.34 -27.42
N LEU A 396 -17.93 -1.23 -26.09
CA LEU A 396 -17.48 -2.29 -25.17
C LEU A 396 -18.31 -3.59 -25.20
N LYS A 397 -19.56 -3.50 -25.67
CA LYS A 397 -20.48 -4.63 -25.78
C LYS A 397 -20.38 -5.36 -27.12
N VAL A 398 -19.60 -4.85 -28.07
CA VAL A 398 -19.39 -5.47 -29.38
C VAL A 398 -18.65 -6.78 -29.20
N LEU A 399 -19.14 -7.81 -29.87
CA LEU A 399 -18.48 -9.11 -29.93
C LEU A 399 -17.31 -9.02 -30.91
N VAL A 400 -16.11 -9.27 -30.39
CA VAL A 400 -14.87 -9.38 -31.17
C VAL A 400 -14.47 -10.85 -31.26
N ASP A 401 -13.92 -11.24 -32.40
CA ASP A 401 -13.36 -12.58 -32.56
C ASP A 401 -12.01 -12.60 -31.83
N TYR A 402 -11.79 -13.64 -31.03
CA TYR A 402 -10.54 -13.80 -30.30
C TYR A 402 -9.88 -15.13 -30.61
N ARG A 403 -8.55 -15.13 -30.55
CA ARG A 403 -7.72 -16.33 -30.60
C ARG A 403 -6.75 -16.36 -29.44
N TRP A 404 -6.49 -17.55 -28.95
CA TRP A 404 -5.42 -17.84 -28.01
C TRP A 404 -4.21 -18.34 -28.77
N ASP A 405 -3.03 -17.90 -28.35
CA ASP A 405 -1.74 -18.34 -28.85
C ASP A 405 -0.85 -18.70 -27.66
N LEU A 406 0.06 -19.67 -27.81
CA LEU A 406 1.11 -19.93 -26.82
C LEU A 406 2.30 -19.00 -27.08
N ALA A 407 2.85 -18.46 -26.00
CA ALA A 407 3.99 -17.56 -26.02
C ALA A 407 5.04 -17.98 -24.98
N LEU A 408 6.28 -17.64 -25.27
CA LEU A 408 7.40 -17.78 -24.36
C LEU A 408 7.88 -16.39 -23.97
N GLY A 409 7.52 -15.92 -22.77
CA GLY A 409 7.51 -14.48 -22.48
C GLY A 409 6.56 -13.75 -23.43
N ASP A 410 7.01 -12.68 -24.08
CA ASP A 410 6.16 -11.87 -25.00
C ASP A 410 6.16 -12.36 -26.46
N GLU A 411 6.93 -13.41 -26.76
CA GLU A 411 7.12 -13.91 -28.12
C GLU A 411 6.20 -15.10 -28.41
N ARG A 412 5.36 -14.97 -29.46
CA ARG A 412 4.49 -16.05 -29.93
C ARG A 412 5.32 -17.23 -30.48
N LEU A 413 4.92 -18.45 -30.09
CA LEU A 413 5.44 -19.70 -30.64
C LEU A 413 4.70 -20.05 -31.94
N THR A 414 5.47 -20.39 -32.98
CA THR A 414 4.95 -20.90 -34.25
C THR A 414 4.49 -22.35 -34.13
N GLU A 415 3.66 -22.82 -35.06
CA GLU A 415 3.21 -24.22 -35.08
C GLU A 415 4.38 -25.21 -35.23
N ALA A 416 5.40 -24.84 -36.00
CA ALA A 416 6.64 -25.62 -36.13
C ALA A 416 7.41 -25.70 -34.80
N GLU A 417 7.53 -24.58 -34.07
CA GLU A 417 8.17 -24.53 -32.75
C GLU A 417 7.37 -25.32 -31.71
N LEU A 418 6.03 -25.24 -31.72
CA LEU A 418 5.16 -26.05 -30.85
C LEU A 418 5.30 -27.54 -31.13
N SER A 419 5.35 -27.94 -32.42
CA SER A 419 5.59 -29.33 -32.81
C SER A 419 6.97 -29.82 -32.37
N ALA A 420 8.00 -28.98 -32.48
CA ALA A 420 9.35 -29.29 -32.02
C ALA A 420 9.40 -29.47 -30.49
N LEU A 421 8.74 -28.58 -29.73
CA LEU A 421 8.62 -28.67 -28.27
C LEU A 421 7.87 -29.94 -27.84
N ALA A 422 6.77 -30.28 -28.52
CA ALA A 422 5.99 -31.48 -28.21
C ALA A 422 6.75 -32.79 -28.50
N LYS A 423 7.62 -32.81 -29.51
CA LYS A 423 8.43 -33.98 -29.90
C LYS A 423 9.75 -34.10 -29.11
N ALA A 424 10.23 -33.01 -28.51
CA ALA A 424 11.50 -33.00 -27.79
C ALA A 424 11.45 -33.98 -26.59
N LYS A 425 12.44 -34.88 -26.52
CA LYS A 425 12.54 -35.86 -25.43
C LYS A 425 13.07 -35.27 -24.11
N SER A 426 13.83 -34.18 -24.18
CA SER A 426 14.42 -33.47 -23.04
C SER A 426 13.65 -32.17 -22.71
N PRO A 427 13.52 -31.77 -21.44
CA PRO A 427 12.87 -30.51 -21.02
C PRO A 427 13.66 -29.24 -21.38
N LEU A 428 14.94 -29.37 -21.73
CA LEU A 428 15.75 -28.27 -22.25
C LEU A 428 15.76 -28.32 -23.77
N VAL A 429 15.17 -27.32 -24.40
CA VAL A 429 15.06 -27.22 -25.85
C VAL A 429 15.71 -25.94 -26.34
N ARG A 430 16.44 -26.06 -27.46
CA ARG A 430 17.02 -24.91 -28.15
C ARG A 430 15.98 -24.29 -29.10
N LEU A 431 15.50 -23.10 -28.78
CA LEU A 431 14.59 -22.32 -29.61
C LEU A 431 15.24 -21.01 -30.01
N ARG A 432 15.19 -20.67 -31.31
CA ARG A 432 15.77 -19.41 -31.86
C ARG A 432 17.22 -19.15 -31.41
N GLY A 433 18.01 -20.21 -31.29
CA GLY A 433 19.40 -20.14 -30.85
C GLY A 433 19.63 -20.05 -29.33
N GLN A 434 18.58 -19.99 -28.51
CA GLN A 434 18.64 -19.89 -27.04
C GLN A 434 18.11 -21.15 -26.35
N TRP A 435 18.62 -21.45 -25.15
CA TRP A 435 18.14 -22.55 -24.32
C TRP A 435 16.93 -22.13 -23.49
N VAL A 436 15.88 -22.95 -23.52
CA VAL A 436 14.62 -22.71 -22.83
C VAL A 436 14.23 -23.96 -22.05
N HIS A 437 13.80 -23.76 -20.81
CA HIS A 437 13.19 -24.81 -20.00
C HIS A 437 11.69 -24.84 -20.24
N VAL A 438 11.17 -25.99 -20.67
CA VAL A 438 9.73 -26.17 -20.91
C VAL A 438 9.21 -27.26 -19.99
N ASP A 439 8.30 -26.87 -19.11
CA ASP A 439 7.51 -27.79 -18.30
C ASP A 439 6.50 -28.50 -19.22
N ARG A 440 6.64 -29.83 -19.31
CA ARG A 440 5.81 -30.67 -20.17
C ARG A 440 4.35 -30.70 -19.76
N GLN A 441 4.07 -30.63 -18.46
CA GLN A 441 2.70 -30.63 -17.96
C GLN A 441 2.02 -29.34 -18.39
N ARG A 442 2.69 -28.20 -18.16
CA ARG A 442 2.22 -26.88 -18.60
C ARG A 442 2.06 -26.78 -20.12
N LEU A 443 2.99 -27.35 -20.90
CA LEU A 443 2.87 -27.39 -22.36
C LEU A 443 1.66 -28.21 -22.81
N ALA A 444 1.40 -29.37 -22.18
CA ALA A 444 0.25 -30.21 -22.50
C ALA A 444 -1.08 -29.52 -22.14
N GLU A 445 -1.15 -28.89 -20.96
CA GLU A 445 -2.31 -28.10 -20.53
C GLU A 445 -2.57 -26.91 -21.47
N GLY A 446 -1.52 -26.22 -21.90
CA GLY A 446 -1.59 -25.15 -22.89
C GLY A 446 -2.08 -25.61 -24.27
N LEU A 447 -1.55 -26.73 -24.78
CA LEU A 447 -1.97 -27.32 -26.05
C LEU A 447 -3.43 -27.80 -25.99
N ALA A 448 -3.85 -28.42 -24.88
CA ALA A 448 -5.24 -28.82 -24.66
C ALA A 448 -6.19 -27.61 -24.59
N PHE A 449 -5.72 -26.48 -24.05
CA PHE A 449 -6.46 -25.23 -24.04
C PHE A 449 -6.58 -24.60 -25.42
N LEU A 450 -5.50 -24.57 -26.21
CA LEU A 450 -5.54 -24.11 -27.60
C LEU A 450 -6.49 -24.94 -28.47
N ALA A 451 -6.62 -26.24 -28.19
CA ALA A 451 -7.56 -27.12 -28.88
C ALA A 451 -9.05 -26.76 -28.63
N ARG A 452 -9.36 -26.00 -27.56
CA ARG A 452 -10.72 -25.45 -27.34
C ARG A 452 -11.08 -24.35 -28.35
N GLY A 453 -10.08 -23.80 -29.05
CA GLY A 453 -10.24 -22.84 -30.13
C GLY A 453 -10.42 -21.39 -29.68
N GLY A 454 -10.60 -20.52 -30.67
CA GLY A 454 -11.05 -19.14 -30.49
C GLY A 454 -12.58 -19.06 -30.39
N GLY A 455 -13.09 -17.90 -30.02
CA GLY A 455 -14.54 -17.67 -29.92
C GLY A 455 -14.88 -16.20 -30.10
N ARG A 456 -16.10 -15.83 -29.67
CA ARG A 456 -16.54 -14.44 -29.58
C ARG A 456 -16.64 -14.00 -28.14
N MET A 457 -16.05 -12.87 -27.81
CA MET A 457 -16.20 -12.24 -26.50
C MET A 457 -16.43 -10.74 -26.67
N SER A 458 -16.99 -10.08 -25.66
CA SER A 458 -17.15 -8.63 -25.70
C SER A 458 -15.79 -7.92 -25.59
N ALA A 459 -15.64 -6.75 -26.22
CA ALA A 459 -14.44 -5.93 -26.07
C ALA A 459 -14.14 -5.57 -24.60
N ALA A 460 -15.19 -5.41 -23.76
CA ALA A 460 -15.04 -5.26 -22.31
C ALA A 460 -14.36 -6.48 -21.65
N GLN A 461 -14.72 -7.69 -22.07
CA GLN A 461 -14.07 -8.90 -21.59
C GLN A 461 -12.61 -8.95 -22.04
N VAL A 462 -12.27 -8.57 -23.26
CA VAL A 462 -10.86 -8.50 -23.71
C VAL A 462 -10.05 -7.55 -22.84
N LEU A 463 -10.58 -6.37 -22.53
CA LEU A 463 -9.93 -5.40 -21.64
C LEU A 463 -9.80 -5.93 -20.22
N LEU A 464 -10.83 -6.60 -19.69
CA LEU A 464 -10.73 -7.27 -18.38
C LEU A 464 -9.62 -8.32 -18.39
N HIS A 465 -9.45 -9.06 -19.50
CA HIS A 465 -8.37 -10.01 -19.64
C HIS A 465 -6.99 -9.36 -19.67
N SER A 466 -6.86 -8.15 -20.22
CA SER A 466 -5.60 -7.41 -20.23
C SER A 466 -5.07 -7.03 -18.85
N GLY A 467 -5.91 -7.08 -17.81
CA GLY A 467 -5.51 -6.86 -16.42
C GLY A 467 -5.55 -8.11 -15.55
N PHE A 468 -5.66 -9.32 -16.12
CA PHE A 468 -5.37 -10.54 -15.36
C PHE A 468 -3.86 -10.66 -15.10
N GLY A 469 -3.50 -11.05 -13.88
CA GLY A 469 -2.15 -11.51 -13.58
C GLY A 469 -1.90 -12.94 -14.10
N PRO A 470 -0.64 -13.39 -14.11
CA PRO A 470 -0.23 -14.76 -14.44
C PRO A 470 -1.03 -15.87 -13.72
N GLU A 471 -1.56 -15.58 -12.53
CA GLU A 471 -2.22 -16.55 -11.66
C GLU A 471 -3.74 -16.34 -11.52
N ASP A 472 -4.30 -15.27 -12.11
CA ASP A 472 -5.63 -14.72 -11.74
C ASP A 472 -6.80 -15.15 -12.62
N ALA A 473 -6.55 -15.96 -13.66
CA ALA A 473 -7.59 -16.44 -14.55
C ALA A 473 -7.79 -17.94 -14.36
N ASP A 474 -8.99 -18.46 -14.58
CA ASP A 474 -9.26 -19.91 -14.77
C ASP A 474 -8.60 -20.43 -16.07
N LEU A 475 -7.39 -19.94 -16.37
CA LEU A 475 -6.55 -20.30 -17.48
C LEU A 475 -5.51 -21.30 -16.97
N PRO A 476 -5.20 -22.33 -17.77
CA PRO A 476 -4.19 -23.32 -17.40
C PRO A 476 -2.76 -22.76 -17.39
N LEU A 477 -2.57 -21.56 -17.95
CA LEU A 477 -1.27 -20.92 -18.11
C LEU A 477 -1.42 -19.40 -17.89
N PRO A 478 -0.33 -18.73 -17.47
CA PRO A 478 -0.35 -17.30 -17.26
C PRO A 478 -0.59 -16.52 -18.55
N LEU A 479 -1.35 -15.43 -18.48
CA LEU A 479 -1.58 -14.54 -19.61
C LEU A 479 -0.43 -13.53 -19.74
N ASN A 480 0.43 -13.73 -20.75
CA ASN A 480 1.62 -12.88 -20.95
C ASN A 480 1.26 -11.57 -21.66
N ALA A 481 0.37 -11.62 -22.66
CA ALA A 481 0.00 -10.45 -23.45
C ALA A 481 -1.45 -10.50 -23.96
N VAL A 482 -2.05 -9.32 -24.09
CA VAL A 482 -3.32 -9.11 -24.80
C VAL A 482 -3.08 -8.13 -25.93
N ARG A 483 -3.39 -8.54 -27.17
CA ARG A 483 -3.21 -7.75 -28.39
C ARG A 483 -4.58 -7.50 -29.02
N GLY A 484 -4.79 -6.28 -29.50
CA GLY A 484 -5.97 -5.90 -30.28
C GLY A 484 -5.57 -5.45 -31.68
N GLU A 485 -6.47 -5.61 -32.65
CA GLU A 485 -6.37 -4.99 -33.98
C GLU A 485 -7.38 -3.83 -34.12
N GLY A 486 -7.07 -2.84 -34.96
CA GLY A 486 -7.90 -1.65 -35.16
C GLY A 486 -8.08 -0.82 -33.88
N TRP A 487 -9.29 -0.29 -33.66
CA TRP A 487 -9.60 0.59 -32.52
C TRP A 487 -9.32 -0.06 -31.15
N LEU A 488 -9.47 -1.39 -31.04
CA LEU A 488 -9.20 -2.12 -29.80
C LEU A 488 -7.69 -2.25 -29.54
N GLY A 489 -6.89 -2.36 -30.60
CA GLY A 489 -5.43 -2.30 -30.52
C GLY A 489 -4.94 -0.94 -30.04
N ASP A 490 -5.48 0.14 -30.59
CA ASP A 490 -5.17 1.49 -30.16
C ASP A 490 -5.51 1.68 -28.68
N LEU A 491 -6.70 1.25 -28.26
CA LEU A 491 -7.13 1.29 -26.86
C LEU A 491 -6.22 0.48 -25.92
N LEU A 492 -5.83 -0.74 -26.31
CA LEU A 492 -4.97 -1.63 -25.51
C LEU A 492 -3.50 -1.18 -25.44
N SER A 493 -3.04 -0.41 -26.43
CA SER A 493 -1.66 0.10 -26.45
C SER A 493 -1.37 1.08 -25.31
N GLY A 494 -2.39 1.73 -24.77
CA GLY A 494 -2.23 2.80 -23.77
C GLY A 494 -1.62 4.10 -24.34
N GLU A 495 -1.35 4.17 -25.64
CA GLU A 495 -0.73 5.33 -26.31
C GLU A 495 -1.74 6.21 -27.06
N VAL A 496 -3.04 6.00 -26.84
CA VAL A 496 -4.12 6.72 -27.54
C VAL A 496 -3.91 8.24 -27.49
N GLU A 497 -3.56 8.81 -26.33
CA GLU A 497 -3.34 10.26 -26.20
C GLU A 497 -2.20 10.79 -27.08
N HIS A 498 -1.15 10.00 -27.29
CA HIS A 498 0.05 10.42 -28.01
C HIS A 498 -0.03 10.17 -29.52
N ARG A 499 -0.93 9.28 -29.95
CA ARG A 499 -1.07 8.88 -31.37
C ARG A 499 -2.25 9.52 -32.08
N LEU A 500 -3.21 10.09 -31.36
CA LEU A 500 -4.37 10.75 -31.98
C LEU A 500 -3.96 12.05 -32.67
N GLU A 501 -4.30 12.17 -33.95
CA GLU A 501 -4.21 13.43 -34.67
C GLU A 501 -5.15 14.48 -34.05
N PRO A 502 -4.68 15.71 -33.78
CA PRO A 502 -5.52 16.75 -33.22
C PRO A 502 -6.70 17.08 -34.13
N VAL A 503 -7.92 17.06 -33.59
CA VAL A 503 -9.11 17.50 -34.32
C VAL A 503 -9.10 19.03 -34.46
N GLU A 504 -9.66 19.54 -35.56
CA GLU A 504 -9.86 20.98 -35.71
C GLU A 504 -10.91 21.51 -34.70
N PRO A 505 -10.64 22.63 -34.00
CA PRO A 505 -11.64 23.25 -33.13
C PRO A 505 -12.91 23.64 -33.91
N PRO A 506 -14.11 23.44 -33.34
CA PRO A 506 -15.34 23.72 -34.05
C PRO A 506 -15.54 25.23 -34.27
N ALA A 507 -16.17 25.60 -35.40
CA ALA A 507 -16.37 27.00 -35.78
C ALA A 507 -17.25 27.77 -34.78
N GLY A 508 -18.12 27.08 -34.05
CA GLY A 508 -18.96 27.65 -33.00
C GLY A 508 -18.25 27.93 -31.66
N LEU A 509 -16.97 27.57 -31.52
CA LEU A 509 -16.19 27.79 -30.30
C LEU A 509 -15.49 29.15 -30.35
N THR A 510 -15.89 30.04 -29.44
CA THR A 510 -15.32 31.38 -29.25
C THR A 510 -14.20 31.36 -28.21
N ALA A 511 -13.27 30.41 -28.36
CA ALA A 511 -12.09 30.26 -27.50
C ALA A 511 -10.92 29.62 -28.27
N THR A 512 -9.70 30.04 -27.99
CA THR A 512 -8.50 29.39 -28.50
C THR A 512 -8.05 28.30 -27.52
N LEU A 513 -8.20 27.04 -27.90
CA LEU A 513 -7.76 25.90 -27.10
C LEU A 513 -6.24 25.83 -27.05
N ARG A 514 -5.69 25.59 -25.86
CA ARG A 514 -4.26 25.27 -25.68
C ARG A 514 -3.92 23.89 -26.27
N PRO A 515 -2.65 23.60 -26.60
CA PRO A 515 -2.26 22.32 -27.20
C PRO A 515 -2.73 21.09 -26.41
N TYR A 516 -2.65 21.14 -25.07
CA TYR A 516 -3.15 20.04 -24.24
C TYR A 516 -4.69 19.96 -24.28
N GLN A 517 -5.41 21.09 -24.28
CA GLN A 517 -6.87 21.11 -24.38
C GLN A 517 -7.34 20.55 -25.74
N LEU A 518 -6.59 20.82 -26.81
CA LEU A 518 -6.85 20.26 -28.13
C LEU A 518 -6.66 18.75 -28.16
N ARG A 519 -5.59 18.23 -27.54
CA ARG A 519 -5.40 16.78 -27.35
C ARG A 519 -6.52 16.16 -26.52
N GLY A 520 -6.94 16.83 -25.45
CA GLY A 520 -8.04 16.37 -24.61
C GLY A 520 -9.38 16.35 -25.34
N LEU A 521 -9.66 17.36 -26.18
CA LEU A 521 -10.81 17.36 -27.08
C LEU A 521 -10.73 16.19 -28.08
N SER A 522 -9.57 15.96 -28.70
CA SER A 522 -9.37 14.88 -29.66
C SER A 522 -9.60 13.51 -29.03
N TRP A 523 -9.09 13.31 -27.81
CA TRP A 523 -9.34 12.11 -27.01
C TRP A 523 -10.82 11.93 -26.66
N LEU A 524 -11.51 12.99 -26.25
CA LEU A 524 -12.95 12.95 -26.00
C LEU A 524 -13.76 12.62 -27.26
N VAL A 525 -13.38 13.17 -28.42
CA VAL A 525 -14.02 12.85 -29.71
C VAL A 525 -13.79 11.40 -30.11
N PHE A 526 -12.59 10.86 -29.89
CA PHE A 526 -12.27 9.47 -30.15
C PHE A 526 -13.15 8.52 -29.32
N LEU A 527 -13.25 8.74 -28.00
CA LEU A 527 -14.12 7.94 -27.14
C LEU A 527 -15.60 8.10 -27.48
N ASP A 528 -16.02 9.31 -27.83
CA ASP A 528 -17.39 9.62 -28.22
C ASP A 528 -17.84 8.86 -29.48
N ARG A 529 -16.98 8.81 -30.52
CA ARG A 529 -17.24 8.05 -31.75
C ARG A 529 -17.33 6.54 -31.50
N LEU A 530 -16.61 6.04 -30.50
CA LEU A 530 -16.65 4.63 -30.11
C LEU A 530 -17.76 4.31 -29.10
N GLY A 531 -18.53 5.31 -28.64
CA GLY A 531 -19.52 5.14 -27.57
C GLY A 531 -18.93 4.71 -26.23
N LEU A 532 -17.64 4.98 -26.00
CA LEU A 532 -16.91 4.63 -24.79
C LEU A 532 -16.95 5.80 -23.80
N GLY A 533 -17.19 5.55 -22.53
CA GLY A 533 -17.18 6.60 -21.53
C GLY A 533 -15.77 7.14 -21.24
N ALA A 534 -15.73 8.40 -20.80
CA ALA A 534 -14.50 9.12 -20.50
C ALA A 534 -14.48 9.62 -19.06
N CYS A 535 -13.31 9.60 -18.43
CA CYS A 535 -13.02 10.27 -17.15
C CYS A 535 -11.94 11.33 -17.40
N LEU A 536 -12.35 12.60 -17.51
CA LEU A 536 -11.44 13.72 -17.62
C LEU A 536 -11.09 14.21 -16.21
N ALA A 537 -9.93 13.78 -15.75
CA ALA A 537 -9.42 13.94 -14.40
C ALA A 537 -8.28 14.98 -14.31
N ASP A 538 -8.23 15.93 -15.25
CA ASP A 538 -7.29 17.05 -15.22
C ASP A 538 -7.34 17.84 -13.92
N ASP A 539 -6.19 18.33 -13.46
CA ASP A 539 -6.10 19.26 -12.35
C ASP A 539 -7.05 20.45 -12.54
N MET A 540 -7.59 20.92 -11.42
CA MET A 540 -8.62 21.93 -11.47
C MET A 540 -8.08 23.26 -11.97
N GLY A 541 -8.66 23.80 -13.04
CA GLY A 541 -8.19 25.05 -13.64
C GLY A 541 -7.52 24.88 -15.00
N LEU A 542 -7.24 23.63 -15.41
CA LEU A 542 -6.79 23.30 -16.77
C LEU A 542 -7.88 23.44 -17.85
N GLY A 543 -9.13 23.76 -17.46
CA GLY A 543 -10.22 24.01 -18.40
C GLY A 543 -10.93 22.74 -18.87
N LYS A 544 -11.41 21.91 -17.93
CA LYS A 544 -12.30 20.77 -18.25
C LYS A 544 -13.63 21.23 -18.88
N THR A 545 -14.18 22.33 -18.37
CA THR A 545 -15.43 22.94 -18.84
C THR A 545 -15.35 23.35 -20.31
N VAL A 546 -14.32 24.09 -20.71
CA VAL A 546 -14.14 24.49 -22.12
C VAL A 546 -13.90 23.28 -23.03
N GLN A 547 -13.19 22.25 -22.57
CA GLN A 547 -13.01 21.01 -23.34
C GLN A 547 -14.33 20.27 -23.59
N LEU A 548 -15.22 20.19 -22.59
CA LEU A 548 -16.55 19.59 -22.77
C LEU A 548 -17.44 20.44 -23.68
N LEU A 549 -17.45 21.77 -23.52
CA LEU A 549 -18.23 22.66 -24.39
C LEU A 549 -17.73 22.60 -25.84
N ALA A 550 -16.41 22.50 -26.04
CA ALA A 550 -15.83 22.28 -27.35
C ALA A 550 -16.25 20.92 -27.96
N LEU A 551 -16.34 19.87 -27.14
CA LEU A 551 -16.86 18.56 -27.57
C LEU A 551 -18.32 18.65 -28.00
N GLU A 552 -19.17 19.32 -27.23
CA GLU A 552 -20.57 19.54 -27.62
C GLU A 552 -20.68 20.34 -28.92
N ALA A 553 -19.97 21.47 -29.03
CA ALA A 553 -19.96 22.25 -30.27
C ALA A 553 -19.45 21.45 -31.47
N TYR A 554 -18.42 20.63 -31.29
CA TYR A 554 -17.88 19.75 -32.32
C TYR A 554 -18.90 18.72 -32.78
N THR A 555 -19.56 18.04 -31.86
CA THR A 555 -20.60 17.05 -32.17
C THR A 555 -21.77 17.69 -32.93
N ARG A 556 -22.28 18.84 -32.48
CA ARG A 556 -23.43 19.52 -33.13
C ARG A 556 -23.11 20.04 -34.53
N GLN A 557 -21.85 20.41 -34.78
CA GLN A 557 -21.42 20.87 -36.10
C GLN A 557 -21.44 19.74 -37.15
N HIS A 558 -21.19 18.50 -36.73
CA HIS A 558 -21.07 17.36 -37.66
C HIS A 558 -22.36 16.53 -37.73
N GLU A 559 -23.09 16.40 -36.62
CA GLU A 559 -24.26 15.52 -36.53
C GLU A 559 -25.39 16.13 -35.69
N ALA A 560 -26.63 15.90 -36.14
CA ALA A 560 -27.82 16.20 -35.34
C ALA A 560 -28.02 15.10 -34.28
N ARG A 561 -27.53 15.35 -33.06
CA ARG A 561 -27.67 14.41 -31.93
C ARG A 561 -28.75 14.81 -30.92
N PRO A 562 -29.23 13.88 -30.08
CA PRO A 562 -30.08 14.21 -28.92
C PRO A 562 -29.36 15.13 -27.90
N PRO A 563 -30.07 15.74 -26.93
CA PRO A 563 -29.45 16.66 -25.98
C PRO A 563 -28.46 15.97 -25.04
N THR A 564 -27.58 16.77 -24.45
CA THR A 564 -26.66 16.35 -23.39
C THR A 564 -27.18 16.78 -22.02
N LEU A 565 -27.14 15.88 -21.03
CA LEU A 565 -27.47 16.17 -19.64
C LEU A 565 -26.19 16.36 -18.83
N LEU A 566 -25.98 17.56 -18.30
CA LEU A 566 -24.93 17.89 -17.36
C LEU A 566 -25.46 17.92 -15.93
N ILE A 567 -24.88 17.10 -15.05
CA ILE A 567 -25.21 17.04 -13.63
C ILE A 567 -24.01 17.56 -12.84
N CYS A 568 -24.21 18.65 -12.10
CA CYS A 568 -23.14 19.32 -11.37
C CYS A 568 -23.58 19.77 -9.97
N PRO A 569 -22.65 20.11 -9.05
CA PRO A 569 -23.02 20.75 -7.80
C PRO A 569 -23.77 22.07 -8.03
N MET A 570 -24.72 22.42 -7.15
CA MET A 570 -25.53 23.65 -7.32
C MET A 570 -24.62 24.88 -7.54
N SER A 571 -23.56 24.96 -6.74
CA SER A 571 -22.59 26.06 -6.77
C SER A 571 -21.95 26.35 -8.12
N VAL A 572 -21.87 25.38 -9.03
CA VAL A 572 -21.22 25.55 -10.34
C VAL A 572 -22.21 25.66 -11.50
N VAL A 573 -23.52 25.50 -11.27
CA VAL A 573 -24.57 25.64 -12.30
C VAL A 573 -24.48 26.99 -13.02
N GLY A 574 -24.35 28.08 -12.26
CA GLY A 574 -24.22 29.42 -12.84
C GLY A 574 -22.92 29.62 -13.62
N ASN A 575 -21.84 28.94 -13.23
CA ASN A 575 -20.57 28.99 -13.94
C ASN A 575 -20.69 28.30 -15.30
N TRP A 576 -21.27 27.11 -15.36
CA TRP A 576 -21.51 26.40 -16.62
C TRP A 576 -22.38 27.19 -17.59
N GLN A 577 -23.44 27.85 -17.09
CA GLN A 577 -24.27 28.72 -17.91
C GLN A 577 -23.46 29.86 -18.54
N ARG A 578 -22.70 30.61 -17.73
CA ARG A 578 -21.86 31.72 -18.21
C ARG A 578 -20.75 31.25 -19.16
N GLU A 579 -20.09 30.13 -18.86
CA GLU A 579 -19.04 29.59 -19.72
C GLU A 579 -19.61 29.10 -21.06
N ALA A 580 -20.81 28.51 -21.08
CA ALA A 580 -21.49 28.14 -22.32
C ALA A 580 -21.91 29.35 -23.15
N GLU A 581 -22.49 30.39 -22.53
CA GLU A 581 -22.80 31.67 -23.20
C GLU A 581 -21.54 32.34 -23.77
N ARG A 582 -20.42 32.27 -23.02
CA ARG A 582 -19.15 32.87 -23.42
C ARG A 582 -18.44 32.12 -24.53
N PHE A 583 -18.33 30.80 -24.43
CA PHE A 583 -17.48 29.98 -25.31
C PHE A 583 -18.25 29.34 -26.46
N THR A 584 -19.55 29.08 -26.30
CA THR A 584 -20.40 28.44 -27.30
C THR A 584 -21.76 29.15 -27.39
N PRO A 585 -21.81 30.43 -27.80
CA PRO A 585 -23.03 31.23 -27.79
C PRO A 585 -24.15 30.67 -28.67
N GLY A 586 -23.82 29.82 -29.65
CA GLY A 586 -24.81 29.12 -30.48
C GLY A 586 -25.47 27.89 -29.83
N LEU A 587 -24.99 27.45 -28.65
CA LEU A 587 -25.51 26.28 -27.94
C LEU A 587 -26.76 26.65 -27.12
N ARG A 588 -27.88 25.96 -27.31
CA ARG A 588 -29.11 26.22 -26.56
C ARG A 588 -29.04 25.53 -25.20
N VAL A 589 -28.79 26.31 -24.15
CA VAL A 589 -28.65 25.81 -22.78
C VAL A 589 -29.94 26.00 -21.98
N HIS A 590 -30.35 24.96 -21.24
CA HIS A 590 -31.48 25.02 -20.32
C HIS A 590 -31.04 24.61 -18.90
N VAL A 591 -31.44 25.36 -17.88
CA VAL A 591 -31.15 25.04 -16.47
C VAL A 591 -32.40 24.42 -15.83
N HIS A 592 -32.37 23.10 -15.62
CA HIS A 592 -33.45 22.36 -14.95
C HIS A 592 -33.27 22.40 -13.43
N HIS A 593 -33.71 23.50 -12.81
CA HIS A 593 -33.64 23.73 -11.37
C HIS A 593 -34.72 24.72 -10.90
N GLY A 594 -35.09 24.69 -9.61
CA GLY A 594 -36.05 25.63 -9.02
C GLY A 594 -37.48 25.10 -8.88
N VAL A 595 -38.41 25.99 -8.51
CA VAL A 595 -39.82 25.69 -8.21
C VAL A 595 -40.67 25.68 -9.49
N GLU A 596 -40.31 26.49 -10.48
CA GLU A 596 -40.97 26.57 -11.79
C GLU A 596 -40.47 25.50 -12.78
N ARG A 597 -39.63 24.56 -12.32
CA ARG A 597 -39.06 23.52 -13.20
C ARG A 597 -40.16 22.56 -13.68
N SER A 598 -40.21 22.35 -14.99
CA SER A 598 -41.08 21.36 -15.61
C SER A 598 -40.20 20.33 -16.32
N ALA A 599 -40.44 19.05 -16.04
CA ALA A 599 -39.75 17.97 -16.75
C ALA A 599 -40.36 17.71 -18.15
N VAL A 600 -41.49 18.34 -18.46
CA VAL A 600 -42.18 18.20 -19.74
C VAL A 600 -41.41 18.93 -20.83
N GLY A 601 -40.97 18.21 -21.86
CA GLY A 601 -40.33 18.79 -23.05
C GLY A 601 -38.80 18.97 -22.96
N LEU A 602 -38.14 18.48 -21.91
CA LEU A 602 -36.68 18.56 -21.75
C LEU A 602 -35.86 18.02 -22.95
N GLY A 603 -36.43 17.08 -23.70
CA GLY A 603 -35.82 16.51 -24.90
C GLY A 603 -35.96 17.34 -26.20
N ARG A 604 -36.63 18.50 -26.18
CA ARG A 604 -36.94 19.28 -27.39
C ARG A 604 -36.42 20.71 -27.29
N GLY A 605 -35.68 21.15 -28.31
CA GLY A 605 -35.27 22.56 -28.46
C GLY A 605 -34.05 23.00 -27.64
N HIS A 606 -33.43 22.09 -26.90
CA HIS A 606 -32.22 22.33 -26.12
C HIS A 606 -31.09 21.41 -26.57
N ASP A 607 -29.85 21.89 -26.52
CA ASP A 607 -28.65 21.12 -26.85
C ASP A 607 -27.95 20.64 -25.56
N LEU A 608 -27.97 21.47 -24.51
CA LEU A 608 -27.39 21.18 -23.20
C LEU A 608 -28.39 21.48 -22.07
N VAL A 609 -28.67 20.48 -21.24
CA VAL A 609 -29.51 20.61 -20.05
C VAL A 609 -28.65 20.51 -18.80
N ILE A 610 -28.67 21.52 -17.94
CA ILE A 610 -27.89 21.58 -16.71
C ILE A 610 -28.80 21.34 -15.52
N THR A 611 -28.44 20.38 -14.67
CA THR A 611 -29.15 20.12 -13.42
C THR A 611 -28.18 19.79 -12.27
N THR A 612 -28.74 19.49 -11.10
CA THR A 612 -27.98 19.16 -9.88
C THR A 612 -28.19 17.71 -9.47
N TYR A 613 -27.23 17.12 -8.76
CA TYR A 613 -27.33 15.73 -8.25
C TYR A 613 -28.62 15.47 -7.46
N ALA A 614 -29.06 16.44 -6.64
CA ALA A 614 -30.27 16.31 -5.86
C ALA A 614 -31.55 16.32 -6.74
N VAL A 615 -31.60 17.19 -7.76
CA VAL A 615 -32.72 17.26 -8.69
C VAL A 615 -32.75 16.04 -9.61
N ALA A 616 -31.59 15.62 -10.12
CA ALA A 616 -31.48 14.42 -10.96
C ALA A 616 -32.00 13.16 -10.25
N ALA A 617 -31.75 13.03 -8.94
CA ALA A 617 -32.28 11.91 -8.15
C ALA A 617 -33.78 12.02 -7.84
N ARG A 618 -34.32 13.24 -7.78
CA ARG A 618 -35.74 13.50 -7.52
C ARG A 618 -36.60 13.32 -8.76
N ASP A 619 -36.12 13.78 -9.90
CA ASP A 619 -36.83 13.80 -11.18
C ASP A 619 -36.34 12.65 -12.10
N ALA A 620 -35.75 11.59 -11.52
CA ALA A 620 -35.06 10.51 -12.23
C ALA A 620 -35.95 9.78 -13.26
N GLU A 621 -37.22 9.55 -12.93
CA GLU A 621 -38.18 8.89 -13.82
C GLU A 621 -38.40 9.72 -15.10
N ALA A 622 -38.69 11.02 -14.94
CA ALA A 622 -38.90 11.91 -16.08
C ALA A 622 -37.61 12.11 -16.91
N LEU A 623 -36.44 12.17 -16.26
CA LEU A 623 -35.16 12.23 -16.96
C LEU A 623 -34.83 10.94 -17.72
N ALA A 624 -35.33 9.78 -17.27
CA ALA A 624 -35.12 8.50 -17.94
C ALA A 624 -35.96 8.34 -19.22
N GLU A 625 -37.03 9.12 -19.38
CA GLU A 625 -37.84 9.13 -20.61
C GLU A 625 -37.16 9.88 -21.77
N VAL A 626 -36.12 10.66 -21.48
CA VAL A 626 -35.36 11.41 -22.49
C VAL A 626 -34.20 10.55 -23.00
N GLY A 627 -34.09 10.40 -24.33
CA GLY A 627 -32.93 9.76 -24.95
C GLY A 627 -31.74 10.71 -24.99
N TRP A 628 -30.86 10.65 -23.99
CA TRP A 628 -29.67 11.50 -23.91
C TRP A 628 -28.55 11.02 -24.84
N ASP A 629 -27.95 11.96 -25.59
CA ASP A 629 -26.70 11.66 -26.31
C ASP A 629 -25.57 11.40 -25.31
N ARG A 630 -25.45 12.31 -24.34
CA ARG A 630 -24.41 12.27 -23.33
C ARG A 630 -24.96 12.58 -21.95
N VAL A 631 -24.49 11.85 -20.94
CA VAL A 631 -24.65 12.24 -19.53
C VAL A 631 -23.28 12.58 -18.96
N VAL A 632 -23.15 13.78 -18.41
CA VAL A 632 -21.90 14.33 -17.90
C VAL A 632 -22.03 14.59 -16.42
N LEU A 633 -21.09 14.09 -15.63
CA LEU A 633 -21.00 14.37 -14.20
C LEU A 633 -19.84 15.33 -13.96
N ASP A 634 -20.15 16.53 -13.48
CA ASP A 634 -19.13 17.44 -12.97
C ASP A 634 -18.92 17.24 -11.48
N GLU A 635 -17.67 17.35 -11.03
CA GLU A 635 -17.25 16.95 -9.68
C GLU A 635 -17.76 15.53 -9.34
N ALA A 636 -17.38 14.56 -10.19
CA ALA A 636 -17.86 13.18 -10.14
C ALA A 636 -17.59 12.45 -8.80
N GLN A 637 -16.76 12.99 -7.91
CA GLN A 637 -16.65 12.53 -6.52
C GLN A 637 -17.97 12.60 -5.75
N ASN A 638 -18.97 13.37 -6.21
CA ASN A 638 -20.32 13.36 -5.63
C ASN A 638 -21.02 12.00 -5.78
N VAL A 639 -20.59 11.13 -6.70
CA VAL A 639 -21.12 9.77 -6.85
C VAL A 639 -20.23 8.67 -6.28
N LYS A 640 -19.25 9.03 -5.44
CA LYS A 640 -18.24 8.12 -4.86
C LYS A 640 -18.78 6.86 -4.18
N ASN A 641 -19.99 6.94 -3.61
CA ASN A 641 -20.66 5.81 -2.99
C ASN A 641 -21.78 5.29 -3.90
N SER A 642 -21.48 4.19 -4.60
CA SER A 642 -22.38 3.52 -5.54
C SER A 642 -23.71 3.04 -4.93
N ALA A 643 -23.82 2.92 -3.60
CA ALA A 643 -25.04 2.49 -2.92
C ALA A 643 -26.05 3.63 -2.67
N THR A 644 -25.63 4.90 -2.79
CA THR A 644 -26.53 6.02 -2.51
C THR A 644 -27.65 6.13 -3.54
N ARG A 645 -28.81 6.67 -3.13
CA ARG A 645 -29.95 6.90 -4.04
C ARG A 645 -29.56 7.80 -5.22
N GLN A 646 -28.72 8.81 -4.96
CA GLN A 646 -28.22 9.72 -5.99
C GLN A 646 -27.34 9.00 -7.02
N SER A 647 -26.33 8.24 -6.58
CA SER A 647 -25.46 7.49 -7.50
C SER A 647 -26.22 6.45 -8.31
N ARG A 648 -27.20 5.77 -7.71
CA ARG A 648 -28.05 4.78 -8.41
C ARG A 648 -28.93 5.45 -9.47
N ALA A 649 -29.59 6.56 -9.13
CA ALA A 649 -30.44 7.28 -10.06
C ALA A 649 -29.65 7.79 -11.27
N VAL A 650 -28.50 8.43 -11.02
CA VAL A 650 -27.65 8.98 -12.09
C VAL A 650 -27.07 7.88 -13.00
N ARG A 651 -26.67 6.74 -12.44
CA ARG A 651 -26.16 5.61 -13.23
C ARG A 651 -27.25 4.96 -14.09
N ALA A 652 -28.50 4.95 -13.62
CA ALA A 652 -29.63 4.36 -14.33
C ALA A 652 -30.12 5.18 -15.54
N LEU A 653 -29.76 6.46 -15.65
CA LEU A 653 -30.16 7.30 -16.77
C LEU A 653 -29.64 6.73 -18.10
N PRO A 654 -30.48 6.60 -19.14
CA PRO A 654 -30.06 6.10 -20.44
C PRO A 654 -29.20 7.15 -21.14
N ALA A 655 -28.03 6.74 -21.63
CA ALA A 655 -27.10 7.62 -22.34
C ALA A 655 -26.26 6.80 -23.31
N ARG A 656 -26.00 7.33 -24.50
CA ARG A 656 -25.09 6.71 -25.48
C ARG A 656 -23.64 6.86 -25.04
N HIS A 657 -23.26 8.06 -24.59
CA HIS A 657 -21.91 8.38 -24.13
C HIS A 657 -21.92 8.96 -22.71
N ARG A 658 -20.88 8.73 -21.92
CA ARG A 658 -20.83 9.15 -20.51
C ARG A 658 -19.50 9.78 -20.18
N VAL A 659 -19.53 10.96 -19.56
CA VAL A 659 -18.31 11.70 -19.20
C VAL A 659 -18.32 12.02 -17.71
N ALA A 660 -17.25 11.64 -17.02
CA ALA A 660 -17.00 12.08 -15.65
C ALA A 660 -15.90 13.15 -15.67
N LEU A 661 -16.17 14.30 -15.07
CA LEU A 661 -15.20 15.36 -14.84
C LEU A 661 -14.86 15.37 -13.35
N THR A 662 -13.57 15.33 -13.03
CA THR A 662 -13.09 15.37 -11.64
C THR A 662 -11.71 16.05 -11.58
N GLY A 663 -11.35 16.63 -10.43
CA GLY A 663 -9.97 17.07 -10.17
C GLY A 663 -9.07 15.94 -9.67
N THR A 664 -9.66 14.94 -9.01
CA THR A 664 -8.94 13.81 -8.42
C THR A 664 -9.76 12.53 -8.66
N PRO A 665 -9.34 11.62 -9.53
CA PRO A 665 -10.11 10.42 -9.88
C PRO A 665 -10.15 9.40 -8.73
N VAL A 666 -9.23 9.50 -7.79
CA VAL A 666 -9.22 8.79 -6.51
C VAL A 666 -8.95 9.82 -5.43
N GLU A 667 -9.93 10.07 -4.55
CA GLU A 667 -9.77 10.99 -3.42
C GLU A 667 -9.41 10.20 -2.15
N ASN A 668 -10.08 9.07 -1.92
CA ASN A 668 -10.04 8.35 -0.64
C ASN A 668 -9.80 6.84 -0.74
N ARG A 669 -10.47 6.17 -1.69
CA ARG A 669 -10.46 4.69 -1.81
C ARG A 669 -10.55 4.30 -3.27
N LEU A 670 -9.97 3.15 -3.63
CA LEU A 670 -10.08 2.61 -4.99
C LEU A 670 -11.53 2.28 -5.39
N ALA A 671 -12.41 2.09 -4.41
CA ALA A 671 -13.86 1.94 -4.65
C ALA A 671 -14.51 3.18 -5.29
N GLU A 672 -13.93 4.36 -5.14
CA GLU A 672 -14.39 5.59 -5.79
C GLU A 672 -14.08 5.55 -7.28
N LEU A 673 -12.86 5.11 -7.64
CA LEU A 673 -12.48 4.84 -9.03
C LEU A 673 -13.44 3.85 -9.66
N TRP A 674 -13.76 2.75 -8.97
CA TRP A 674 -14.73 1.78 -9.46
C TRP A 674 -16.09 2.44 -9.73
N SER A 675 -16.59 3.30 -8.82
CA SER A 675 -17.89 3.94 -8.99
C SER A 675 -17.92 4.91 -10.18
N ILE A 676 -16.83 5.66 -10.40
CA ILE A 676 -16.69 6.57 -11.55
C ILE A 676 -16.55 5.77 -12.85
N MET A 677 -15.70 4.73 -12.84
CA MET A 677 -15.46 3.89 -14.00
C MET A 677 -16.67 3.06 -14.39
N ASP A 678 -17.46 2.58 -13.42
CA ASP A 678 -18.69 1.87 -13.71
C ASP A 678 -19.80 2.81 -14.19
N PHE A 679 -19.81 4.09 -13.75
CA PHE A 679 -20.65 5.10 -14.40
C PHE A 679 -20.22 5.32 -15.85
N ALA A 680 -18.94 5.60 -16.12
CA ALA A 680 -18.45 5.93 -17.45
C ALA A 680 -18.55 4.73 -18.41
N ASN A 681 -18.07 3.57 -17.98
CA ASN A 681 -17.99 2.33 -18.74
C ASN A 681 -18.51 1.14 -17.91
N PRO A 682 -19.84 0.96 -17.80
CA PRO A 682 -20.45 -0.09 -17.00
C PRO A 682 -19.89 -1.48 -17.33
N GLY A 683 -19.42 -2.21 -16.32
CA GLY A 683 -18.93 -3.58 -16.45
C GLY A 683 -17.45 -3.76 -16.80
N VAL A 684 -16.69 -2.71 -17.16
CA VAL A 684 -15.25 -2.82 -17.49
C VAL A 684 -14.42 -3.36 -16.32
N LEU A 685 -14.79 -3.01 -15.09
CA LEU A 685 -14.11 -3.47 -13.87
C LEU A 685 -14.85 -4.64 -13.18
N GLY A 686 -15.87 -5.20 -13.84
CA GLY A 686 -16.73 -6.22 -13.25
C GLY A 686 -17.53 -5.72 -12.03
N SER A 687 -18.00 -6.67 -11.22
CA SER A 687 -18.78 -6.33 -10.01
C SER A 687 -17.91 -5.66 -8.94
N VAL A 688 -18.53 -4.89 -8.04
CA VAL A 688 -17.83 -4.26 -6.90
C VAL A 688 -17.10 -5.27 -6.02
N ASN A 689 -17.65 -6.49 -5.86
CA ASN A 689 -17.04 -7.55 -5.08
C ASN A 689 -15.79 -8.12 -5.76
N THR A 690 -15.88 -8.35 -7.07
CA THR A 690 -14.76 -8.80 -7.90
C THR A 690 -13.64 -7.77 -7.90
N PHE A 691 -13.99 -6.50 -8.11
CA PHE A 691 -13.03 -5.39 -8.07
C PHE A 691 -12.35 -5.28 -6.70
N ARG A 692 -13.12 -5.41 -5.61
CA ARG A 692 -12.60 -5.33 -4.26
C ARG A 692 -11.61 -6.45 -3.96
N ALA A 693 -11.95 -7.69 -4.34
CA ALA A 693 -11.08 -8.85 -4.12
C ALA A 693 -9.80 -8.78 -4.95
N ARG A 694 -9.87 -8.32 -6.21
CA ARG A 694 -8.76 -8.35 -7.16
C ARG A 694 -7.84 -7.13 -7.13
N PHE A 695 -8.39 -5.95 -6.83
CA PHE A 695 -7.64 -4.71 -6.89
C PHE A 695 -7.65 -3.98 -5.55
N ALA A 696 -8.83 -3.68 -5.00
CA ALA A 696 -8.88 -2.81 -3.82
C ALA A 696 -8.15 -3.42 -2.61
N VAL A 697 -8.39 -4.69 -2.26
CA VAL A 697 -7.74 -5.33 -1.09
C VAL A 697 -6.25 -5.59 -1.33
N PRO A 698 -5.79 -6.16 -2.46
CA PRO A 698 -4.35 -6.32 -2.72
C PRO A 698 -3.58 -5.00 -2.69
N ILE A 699 -4.12 -3.96 -3.33
CA ILE A 699 -3.43 -2.67 -3.42
C ILE A 699 -3.49 -1.92 -2.09
N GLU A 700 -4.66 -1.82 -1.47
CA GLU A 700 -4.83 -1.05 -0.23
C GLU A 700 -4.23 -1.78 0.99
N ARG A 701 -4.40 -3.10 1.12
CA ARG A 701 -3.99 -3.83 2.33
C ARG A 701 -2.61 -4.47 2.23
N HIS A 702 -2.24 -4.95 1.04
CA HIS A 702 -1.03 -5.74 0.84
C HIS A 702 0.06 -4.99 0.06
N HIS A 703 -0.21 -3.74 -0.37
CA HIS A 703 0.70 -2.90 -1.14
C HIS A 703 1.24 -3.60 -2.41
N ASP A 704 0.37 -4.38 -3.06
CA ASP A 704 0.71 -5.10 -4.29
C ASP A 704 0.84 -4.12 -5.48
N GLU A 705 2.09 -3.86 -5.89
CA GLU A 705 2.42 -2.98 -7.01
C GLU A 705 1.97 -3.55 -8.36
N ASP A 706 2.03 -4.88 -8.53
CA ASP A 706 1.62 -5.54 -9.77
C ASP A 706 0.11 -5.38 -9.97
N ALA A 707 -0.69 -5.51 -8.91
CA ALA A 707 -2.13 -5.27 -8.97
C ALA A 707 -2.45 -3.81 -9.37
N ALA A 708 -1.66 -2.85 -8.89
CA ALA A 708 -1.82 -1.44 -9.24
C ALA A 708 -1.47 -1.16 -10.72
N VAL A 709 -0.41 -1.79 -11.26
CA VAL A 709 -0.05 -1.69 -12.68
C VAL A 709 -1.16 -2.28 -13.56
N ARG A 710 -1.70 -3.45 -13.19
CA ARG A 710 -2.83 -4.07 -13.91
C ARG A 710 -4.07 -3.18 -13.95
N LEU A 711 -4.43 -2.57 -12.82
CA LEU A 711 -5.55 -1.64 -12.75
C LEU A 711 -5.34 -0.41 -13.65
N ARG A 712 -4.13 0.16 -13.65
CA ARG A 712 -3.78 1.30 -14.52
C ARG A 712 -3.87 0.93 -16.00
N ARG A 713 -3.48 -0.30 -16.38
CA ARG A 713 -3.60 -0.77 -17.77
C ARG A 713 -5.04 -0.84 -18.24
N ILE A 714 -5.95 -1.35 -17.40
CA ILE A 714 -7.39 -1.43 -17.73
C ILE A 714 -8.03 -0.04 -17.79
N THR A 715 -7.71 0.83 -16.84
CA THR A 715 -8.39 2.13 -16.67
C THR A 715 -7.78 3.25 -17.51
N GLY A 716 -6.49 3.16 -17.84
CA GLY A 716 -5.71 4.18 -18.55
C GLY A 716 -6.37 4.70 -19.83
N PRO A 717 -6.92 3.86 -20.72
CA PRO A 717 -7.52 4.34 -21.97
C PRO A 717 -8.75 5.25 -21.76
N PHE A 718 -9.40 5.14 -20.60
CA PHE A 718 -10.62 5.85 -20.25
C PHE A 718 -10.40 7.00 -19.26
N VAL A 719 -9.19 7.16 -18.72
CA VAL A 719 -8.86 8.17 -17.71
C VAL A 719 -7.75 9.07 -18.24
N LEU A 720 -8.10 10.32 -18.52
CA LEU A 720 -7.13 11.35 -18.88
C LEU A 720 -6.86 12.26 -17.68
N ARG A 721 -5.62 12.27 -17.17
CA ARG A 721 -5.21 13.11 -16.04
C ARG A 721 -3.92 13.87 -16.35
N ARG A 722 -3.99 15.19 -16.26
CA ARG A 722 -2.84 16.09 -16.42
C ARG A 722 -2.71 17.00 -15.21
N LEU A 723 -1.47 17.25 -14.78
CA LEU A 723 -1.17 18.07 -13.62
C LEU A 723 -0.73 19.46 -14.04
N LYS A 724 -1.00 20.48 -13.22
CA LYS A 724 -0.49 21.85 -13.47
C LYS A 724 1.02 21.95 -13.36
N THR A 725 1.61 21.09 -12.54
CA THR A 725 3.05 21.01 -12.31
C THR A 725 3.79 20.33 -13.46
N ASP A 726 3.10 19.79 -14.47
CA ASP A 726 3.73 19.19 -15.64
C ASP A 726 4.20 20.30 -16.61
N PRO A 727 5.52 20.49 -16.79
CA PRO A 727 6.06 21.54 -17.66
C PRO A 727 5.66 21.37 -19.14
N ARG A 728 5.23 20.16 -19.55
CA ARG A 728 4.74 19.88 -20.90
C ARG A 728 3.31 20.37 -21.16
N ILE A 729 2.58 20.70 -20.09
CA ILE A 729 1.18 21.11 -20.13
C ILE A 729 1.05 22.62 -19.97
N ILE A 730 1.81 23.20 -19.04
CA ILE A 730 1.75 24.63 -18.73
C ILE A 730 3.15 25.23 -18.73
N THR A 731 3.40 26.16 -19.65
CA THR A 731 4.61 27.00 -19.70
C THR A 731 4.39 28.42 -19.14
N ASP A 732 3.13 28.82 -18.97
CA ASP A 732 2.75 30.23 -18.79
C ASP A 732 2.18 30.55 -17.38
N LEU A 733 1.97 29.56 -16.50
CA LEU A 733 1.57 29.86 -15.13
C LEU A 733 2.80 30.25 -14.33
N PRO A 734 2.79 31.41 -13.65
CA PRO A 734 3.87 31.80 -12.76
C PRO A 734 3.98 30.83 -11.58
N ASP A 735 5.11 30.85 -10.87
CA ASP A 735 5.32 29.92 -9.76
C ASP A 735 4.26 30.06 -8.66
N LYS A 736 3.79 28.91 -8.16
CA LYS A 736 2.99 28.81 -6.93
C LYS A 736 3.93 28.52 -5.78
N ILE A 737 4.01 29.43 -4.81
CA ILE A 737 4.84 29.27 -3.62
C ILE A 737 3.92 28.94 -2.45
N GLU A 738 4.01 27.71 -1.93
CA GLU A 738 3.29 27.32 -0.72
C GLU A 738 4.18 27.49 0.51
N VAL A 739 3.75 28.32 1.46
CA VAL A 739 4.46 28.60 2.71
C VAL A 739 3.56 28.23 3.88
N LYS A 740 4.11 27.46 4.82
CA LYS A 740 3.47 27.25 6.12
C LYS A 740 3.76 28.40 7.04
N GLN A 741 2.71 29.01 7.55
CA GLN A 741 2.79 30.12 8.48
C GLN A 741 2.50 29.62 9.88
N LEU A 742 3.58 29.41 10.64
CA LEU A 742 3.47 29.01 12.04
C LEU A 742 2.98 30.21 12.86
N CYS A 743 1.95 29.96 13.67
CA CYS A 743 1.33 30.91 14.58
C CYS A 743 1.46 30.36 16.00
N THR A 744 1.77 31.21 16.98
CA THR A 744 1.73 30.84 18.40
C THR A 744 0.38 31.18 19.00
N LEU A 745 -0.02 30.48 20.07
CA LEU A 745 -1.20 30.84 20.84
C LEU A 745 -0.87 31.97 21.82
N THR A 746 -1.85 32.85 22.07
CA THR A 746 -1.79 33.76 23.21
C THR A 746 -1.99 33.01 24.53
N ALA A 747 -1.60 33.60 25.66
CA ALA A 747 -1.83 33.03 26.99
C ALA A 747 -3.33 32.75 27.27
N GLU A 748 -4.21 33.60 26.76
CA GLU A 748 -5.66 33.40 26.81
C GLU A 748 -6.08 32.16 26.00
N GLN A 749 -5.60 32.04 24.76
CA GLN A 749 -5.89 30.88 23.90
C GLN A 749 -5.37 29.59 24.52
N ALA A 750 -4.16 29.56 25.06
CA ALA A 750 -3.59 28.37 25.69
C ALA A 750 -4.41 27.92 26.90
N SER A 751 -4.86 28.87 27.73
CA SER A 751 -5.71 28.60 28.90
C SER A 751 -7.06 28.02 28.49
N LEU A 752 -7.72 28.62 27.48
CA LEU A 752 -8.98 28.13 26.94
C LEU A 752 -8.83 26.76 26.26
N TYR A 753 -7.72 26.54 25.55
CA TYR A 753 -7.41 25.28 24.89
C TYR A 753 -7.31 24.16 25.93
N GLN A 754 -6.55 24.37 27.00
CA GLN A 754 -6.41 23.41 28.10
C GLN A 754 -7.76 23.14 28.78
N ALA A 755 -8.56 24.18 29.05
CA ALA A 755 -9.89 24.01 29.65
C ALA A 755 -10.84 23.16 28.78
N VAL A 756 -10.79 23.30 27.45
CA VAL A 756 -11.57 22.48 26.51
C VAL A 756 -11.10 21.02 26.54
N LEU A 757 -9.79 20.76 26.66
CA LEU A 757 -9.26 19.40 26.79
C LEU A 757 -9.71 18.73 28.08
N ASP A 758 -9.61 19.44 29.20
CA ASP A 758 -9.96 18.89 30.52
C ASP A 758 -11.45 18.53 30.59
N ASP A 759 -12.33 19.40 30.06
CA ASP A 759 -13.78 19.16 29.94
C ASP A 759 -14.08 17.94 29.05
N MET A 760 -13.37 17.79 27.93
CA MET A 760 -13.53 16.62 27.06
C MET A 760 -13.10 15.33 27.75
N PHE A 761 -11.94 15.30 28.41
CA PHE A 761 -11.43 14.10 29.08
C PHE A 761 -12.30 13.68 30.27
N ALA A 762 -12.92 14.63 30.97
CA ALA A 762 -13.93 14.32 31.97
C ALA A 762 -15.15 13.62 31.35
N ARG A 763 -15.67 14.11 30.21
CA ARG A 763 -16.88 13.59 29.57
C ARG A 763 -16.66 12.29 28.77
N ILE A 764 -15.46 12.09 28.21
CA ILE A 764 -15.15 10.91 27.38
C ILE A 764 -15.00 9.64 28.22
N ALA A 765 -14.61 9.77 29.49
CA ALA A 765 -14.52 8.66 30.43
C ALA A 765 -15.85 7.92 30.62
N GLU A 766 -16.97 8.62 30.43
CA GLU A 766 -18.34 8.12 30.66
C GLU A 766 -19.12 7.82 29.37
N SER A 767 -18.51 8.02 28.19
CA SER A 767 -19.20 7.98 26.90
C SER A 767 -18.70 6.83 26.00
N GLN A 768 -19.62 6.00 25.49
CA GLN A 768 -19.34 4.88 24.58
C GLN A 768 -20.11 5.01 23.25
N GLY A 769 -19.64 4.32 22.20
CA GLY A 769 -20.31 4.25 20.90
C GLY A 769 -20.48 5.60 20.19
N VAL A 770 -21.65 5.86 19.60
CA VAL A 770 -21.95 7.07 18.80
C VAL A 770 -21.78 8.36 19.63
N LYS A 771 -22.07 8.32 20.94
CA LYS A 771 -21.92 9.47 21.85
C LYS A 771 -20.46 9.89 22.00
N ARG A 772 -19.53 8.92 22.04
CA ARG A 772 -18.08 9.17 22.05
C ARG A 772 -17.63 9.84 20.74
N LYS A 773 -18.09 9.32 19.59
CA LYS A 773 -17.76 9.89 18.27
C LYS A 773 -18.19 11.36 18.18
N GLY A 774 -19.42 11.67 18.58
CA GLY A 774 -19.94 13.04 18.59
C GLY A 774 -19.14 13.97 19.51
N LEU A 775 -18.74 13.51 20.70
CA LEU A 775 -17.95 14.29 21.65
C LEU A 775 -16.55 14.64 21.12
N VAL A 776 -15.88 13.68 20.47
CA VAL A 776 -14.55 13.89 19.87
C VAL A 776 -14.62 14.96 18.78
N LEU A 777 -15.60 14.86 17.87
CA LEU A 777 -15.80 15.83 16.78
C LEU A 777 -16.14 17.22 17.31
N ALA A 778 -17.03 17.31 18.31
CA ALA A 778 -17.38 18.57 18.95
C ALA A 778 -16.17 19.22 19.62
N THR A 779 -15.34 18.44 20.30
CA THR A 779 -14.13 18.94 20.96
C THR A 779 -13.11 19.44 19.95
N MET A 780 -12.84 18.68 18.88
CA MET A 780 -11.95 19.11 17.81
C MET A 780 -12.40 20.44 17.20
N SER A 781 -13.71 20.60 16.95
CA SER A 781 -14.27 21.87 16.48
C SER A 781 -13.99 23.01 17.45
N ARG A 782 -14.22 22.81 18.76
CA ARG A 782 -13.92 23.81 19.82
C ARG A 782 -12.43 24.15 19.89
N LEU A 783 -11.54 23.18 19.82
CA LEU A 783 -10.08 23.41 19.83
C LEU A 783 -9.64 24.26 18.64
N LYS A 784 -10.18 23.98 17.44
CA LYS A 784 -9.94 24.82 16.26
C LYS A 784 -10.50 26.24 16.41
N GLN A 785 -11.68 26.39 17.03
CA GLN A 785 -12.23 27.72 17.35
C GLN A 785 -11.31 28.50 18.28
N VAL A 786 -10.71 27.86 19.28
CA VAL A 786 -9.71 28.49 20.17
C VAL A 786 -8.49 28.94 19.37
N CYS A 787 -7.95 28.07 18.49
CA CYS A 787 -6.80 28.40 17.64
C CYS A 787 -7.09 29.60 16.73
N ASN A 788 -8.32 29.71 16.23
CA ASN A 788 -8.76 30.84 15.41
C ASN A 788 -8.92 32.13 16.22
N HIS A 789 -9.79 32.13 17.23
CA HIS A 789 -9.98 33.29 18.11
C HIS A 789 -10.80 32.96 19.38
N PRO A 790 -10.41 33.44 20.59
CA PRO A 790 -11.18 33.25 21.82
C PRO A 790 -12.67 33.61 21.73
N ALA A 791 -12.99 34.77 21.14
CA ALA A 791 -14.37 35.22 20.94
C ALA A 791 -15.21 34.28 20.06
N GLN A 792 -14.58 33.48 19.17
CA GLN A 792 -15.30 32.49 18.37
C GLN A 792 -15.82 31.34 19.25
N LEU A 793 -15.03 30.90 20.22
CA LEU A 793 -15.44 29.89 21.19
C LEU A 793 -16.44 30.46 22.20
N LEU A 794 -16.12 31.62 22.79
CA LEU A 794 -16.86 32.22 23.91
C LEU A 794 -18.18 32.85 23.49
N ARG A 795 -18.29 33.33 22.24
CA ARG A 795 -19.48 34.01 21.69
C ARG A 795 -19.93 35.20 22.53
N ASP A 796 -18.96 35.92 23.10
CA ASP A 796 -19.16 37.00 24.06
C ASP A 796 -19.13 38.41 23.43
N GLY A 797 -18.89 38.51 22.11
CA GLY A 797 -18.84 39.79 21.40
C GLY A 797 -17.62 40.66 21.77
N SER A 798 -16.60 40.06 22.39
CA SER A 798 -15.40 40.73 22.83
C SER A 798 -14.49 41.16 21.67
N ARG A 799 -13.58 42.12 21.93
CA ARG A 799 -12.66 42.69 20.92
C ARG A 799 -11.82 41.61 20.21
N VAL A 800 -11.56 41.81 18.92
CA VAL A 800 -10.79 40.88 18.06
C VAL A 800 -9.29 41.15 18.09
N ALA A 801 -8.87 42.41 18.18
CA ALA A 801 -7.46 42.80 18.26
C ALA A 801 -6.70 42.10 19.42
N GLU A 802 -5.44 41.73 19.16
CA GLU A 802 -4.42 41.29 20.13
C GLU A 802 -4.75 40.03 20.95
N ARG A 803 -5.81 39.28 20.59
CA ARG A 803 -6.26 38.10 21.36
C ARG A 803 -6.08 36.78 20.64
N SER A 804 -5.66 36.81 19.38
CA SER A 804 -5.33 35.62 18.59
C SER A 804 -4.03 35.79 17.84
N GLY A 805 -3.12 34.83 18.00
CA GLY A 805 -1.87 34.82 17.24
C GLY A 805 -2.09 34.66 15.73
N LYS A 806 -3.18 33.98 15.31
CA LYS A 806 -3.53 33.91 13.88
C LYS A 806 -4.03 35.24 13.33
N VAL A 807 -4.80 35.99 14.11
CA VAL A 807 -5.29 37.31 13.67
C VAL A 807 -4.12 38.30 13.61
N ALA A 808 -3.23 38.30 14.62
CA ALA A 808 -2.02 39.10 14.59
C ALA A 808 -1.18 38.79 13.34
N ARG A 809 -0.95 37.50 13.05
CA ARG A 809 -0.20 37.11 11.86
C ARG A 809 -0.93 37.44 10.56
N LEU A 810 -2.26 37.37 10.54
CA LEU A 810 -3.06 37.76 9.38
C LEU A 810 -2.91 39.25 9.09
N GLU A 811 -2.92 40.10 10.12
CA GLU A 811 -2.70 41.53 9.99
C GLU A 811 -1.31 41.83 9.40
N GLU A 812 -0.25 41.20 9.91
CA GLU A 812 1.11 41.35 9.36
C GLU A 812 1.20 40.99 7.88
N VAL A 813 0.61 39.85 7.50
CA VAL A 813 0.59 39.39 6.10
C VAL A 813 -0.21 40.31 5.19
N LEU A 814 -1.32 40.86 5.69
CA LEU A 814 -2.15 41.78 4.93
C LEU A 814 -1.55 43.19 4.86
N ASP A 815 -0.85 43.66 5.89
CA ASP A 815 -0.08 44.91 5.85
C ASP A 815 0.97 44.84 4.72
N GLU A 816 1.71 43.72 4.63
CA GLU A 816 2.66 43.47 3.53
C GLU A 816 1.97 43.46 2.16
N ALA A 817 0.93 42.65 1.99
CA ALA A 817 0.25 42.49 0.71
C ALA A 817 -0.40 43.80 0.23
N LEU A 818 -1.06 44.54 1.12
CA LEU A 818 -1.71 45.80 0.75
C LEU A 818 -0.70 46.91 0.44
N ALA A 819 0.47 46.92 1.09
CA ALA A 819 1.54 47.86 0.76
C ALA A 819 2.08 47.66 -0.67
N ASP A 820 2.11 46.42 -1.14
CA ASP A 820 2.52 46.07 -2.51
C ASP A 820 1.40 46.28 -3.56
N GLY A 821 0.19 46.64 -3.12
CA GLY A 821 -0.98 46.79 -3.99
C GLY A 821 -1.63 45.47 -4.40
N ASP A 822 -1.30 44.40 -3.69
CA ASP A 822 -1.75 43.04 -3.96
C ASP A 822 -3.18 42.77 -3.48
N LYS A 823 -3.79 41.70 -3.99
CA LYS A 823 -5.12 41.24 -3.55
C LYS A 823 -5.05 39.88 -2.85
N ALA A 824 -5.74 39.78 -1.73
CA ALA A 824 -5.71 38.62 -0.84
C ALA A 824 -7.07 37.91 -0.73
N LEU A 825 -7.04 36.59 -0.86
CA LEU A 825 -8.15 35.69 -0.56
C LEU A 825 -7.92 35.01 0.79
N CYS A 826 -8.83 35.20 1.74
CA CYS A 826 -8.76 34.59 3.06
C CYS A 826 -9.81 33.49 3.21
N PHE A 827 -9.39 32.24 3.31
CA PHE A 827 -10.27 31.08 3.46
C PHE A 827 -10.38 30.63 4.91
N THR A 828 -11.61 30.37 5.37
CA THR A 828 -11.89 29.76 6.68
C THR A 828 -12.96 28.68 6.58
N GLN A 829 -12.87 27.62 7.37
CA GLN A 829 -13.92 26.62 7.49
C GLN A 829 -15.16 27.14 8.26
N PHE A 830 -15.01 28.22 9.05
CA PHE A 830 -16.05 28.71 9.96
C PHE A 830 -16.62 30.06 9.51
N THR A 831 -17.92 30.08 9.19
CA THR A 831 -18.62 31.33 8.84
C THR A 831 -18.67 32.31 10.01
N GLU A 832 -18.78 31.81 11.24
CA GLU A 832 -18.74 32.63 12.46
C GLU A 832 -17.41 33.39 12.59
N PHE A 833 -16.28 32.74 12.25
CA PHE A 833 -14.98 33.39 12.29
C PHE A 833 -14.83 34.45 11.21
N GLY A 834 -15.25 34.15 9.97
CA GLY A 834 -15.30 35.15 8.90
C GLY A 834 -16.12 36.38 9.28
N GLY A 835 -17.26 36.20 9.95
CA GLY A 835 -18.09 37.29 10.46
C GLY A 835 -17.42 38.16 11.54
N LEU A 836 -16.47 37.60 12.31
CA LEU A 836 -15.68 38.36 13.30
C LEU A 836 -14.52 39.13 12.64
N VAL A 837 -13.84 38.49 11.69
CA VAL A 837 -12.61 39.02 11.07
C VAL A 837 -12.92 40.13 10.04
N VAL A 838 -14.00 40.01 9.28
CA VAL A 838 -14.37 41.00 8.25
C VAL A 838 -14.52 42.44 8.80
N PRO A 839 -15.34 42.71 9.83
CA PRO A 839 -15.47 44.06 10.38
C PRO A 839 -14.18 44.54 11.05
N HIS A 840 -13.40 43.63 11.63
CA HIS A 840 -12.11 43.95 12.23
C HIS A 840 -11.08 44.39 11.19
N LEU A 841 -10.92 43.63 10.11
CA LEU A 841 -10.02 43.98 9.00
C LEU A 841 -10.46 45.27 8.31
N ALA A 842 -11.77 45.45 8.09
CA ALA A 842 -12.28 46.67 7.48
C ALA A 842 -11.94 47.91 8.33
N ALA A 843 -12.06 47.82 9.65
CA ALA A 843 -11.70 48.91 10.56
C ALA A 843 -10.18 49.15 10.66
N ARG A 844 -9.37 48.08 10.68
CA ARG A 844 -7.90 48.16 10.83
C ARG A 844 -7.20 48.70 9.57
N PHE A 845 -7.70 48.37 8.40
CA PHE A 845 -7.11 48.72 7.11
C PHE A 845 -7.85 49.85 6.39
N ASP A 846 -8.91 50.39 6.99
CA ASP A 846 -9.78 51.43 6.41
C ASP A 846 -10.19 51.12 4.96
N THR A 847 -10.57 49.87 4.73
CA THR A 847 -10.88 49.35 3.40
C THR A 847 -12.11 48.46 3.42
N GLU A 848 -12.79 48.35 2.27
CA GLU A 848 -13.89 47.41 2.13
C GLU A 848 -13.35 45.97 2.09
N VAL A 849 -13.93 45.11 2.91
CA VAL A 849 -13.62 43.68 2.94
C VAL A 849 -14.86 42.88 2.53
N LEU A 850 -14.75 42.11 1.44
CA LEU A 850 -15.86 41.28 0.97
C LEU A 850 -15.95 39.98 1.78
N PHE A 851 -17.17 39.45 1.93
CA PHE A 851 -17.40 38.17 2.61
C PHE A 851 -18.37 37.26 1.85
N LEU A 852 -17.88 36.10 1.41
CA LEU A 852 -18.68 35.09 0.73
C LEU A 852 -18.88 33.84 1.62
N HIS A 853 -20.13 33.48 1.87
CA HIS A 853 -20.50 32.28 2.60
C HIS A 853 -21.67 31.53 1.94
N GLY A 854 -22.00 30.35 2.47
CA GLY A 854 -23.01 29.47 1.85
C GLY A 854 -24.44 30.05 1.83
N GLY A 855 -24.71 31.04 2.67
CA GLY A 855 -26.01 31.74 2.74
C GLY A 855 -26.13 32.93 1.77
N THR A 856 -25.05 33.31 1.08
CA THR A 856 -25.08 34.45 0.15
C THR A 856 -25.90 34.11 -1.10
N PRO A 857 -26.95 34.89 -1.43
CA PRO A 857 -27.77 34.68 -2.63
C PRO A 857 -26.95 34.73 -3.92
N LYS A 858 -27.41 34.02 -4.96
CA LYS A 858 -26.68 33.89 -6.24
C LYS A 858 -26.32 35.25 -6.87
N GLY A 859 -27.28 36.18 -6.95
CA GLY A 859 -27.04 37.51 -7.52
C GLY A 859 -25.98 38.31 -6.77
N ALA A 860 -26.02 38.30 -5.43
CA ALA A 860 -25.03 38.98 -4.59
C ALA A 860 -23.63 38.34 -4.70
N ARG A 861 -23.57 37.01 -4.82
CA ARG A 861 -22.31 36.28 -5.03
C ARG A 861 -21.63 36.70 -6.34
N ASP A 862 -22.38 36.70 -7.43
CA ASP A 862 -21.83 37.06 -8.74
C ASP A 862 -21.33 38.51 -8.77
N GLU A 863 -22.02 39.42 -8.08
CA GLU A 863 -21.60 40.81 -7.93
C GLU A 863 -20.32 40.96 -7.08
N MET A 864 -20.21 40.25 -5.96
CA MET A 864 -18.97 40.25 -5.14
C MET A 864 -17.76 39.77 -5.95
N VAL A 865 -17.91 38.68 -6.73
CA VAL A 865 -16.84 38.15 -7.58
C VAL A 865 -16.45 39.17 -8.66
N ARG A 866 -17.43 39.78 -9.33
CA ARG A 866 -17.19 40.81 -10.33
C ARG A 866 -16.45 42.00 -9.74
N ARG A 867 -16.87 42.46 -8.56
CA ARG A 867 -16.28 43.61 -7.87
C ARG A 867 -14.84 43.33 -7.43
N PHE A 868 -14.56 42.18 -6.81
CA PHE A 868 -13.20 41.79 -6.43
C PHE A 868 -12.22 41.74 -7.61
N GLN A 869 -12.68 41.17 -8.75
CA GLN A 869 -11.90 41.03 -9.98
C GLN A 869 -11.65 42.36 -10.72
N SER A 870 -12.35 43.45 -10.36
CA SER A 870 -12.13 44.77 -10.96
C SER A 870 -10.89 45.45 -10.38
N ALA A 871 -10.20 46.29 -11.17
CA ALA A 871 -8.98 46.99 -10.73
C ALA A 871 -9.23 47.86 -9.49
N ASP A 872 -10.31 48.65 -9.50
CA ASP A 872 -10.74 49.52 -8.38
C ASP A 872 -11.54 48.77 -7.29
N GLY A 873 -11.58 47.44 -7.37
CA GLY A 873 -12.29 46.59 -6.43
C GLY A 873 -11.52 46.35 -5.13
N PRO A 874 -12.21 45.93 -4.05
CA PRO A 874 -11.59 45.70 -2.75
C PRO A 874 -10.45 44.69 -2.82
N SER A 875 -9.40 44.92 -2.03
CA SER A 875 -8.18 44.11 -2.04
C SER A 875 -8.26 42.89 -1.12
N ILE A 876 -9.22 42.83 -0.19
CA ILE A 876 -9.41 41.68 0.71
C ILE A 876 -10.77 41.04 0.45
N PHE A 877 -10.76 39.72 0.23
CA PHE A 877 -11.97 38.92 0.11
C PHE A 877 -11.90 37.67 1.00
N VAL A 878 -12.80 37.59 1.98
CA VAL A 878 -12.93 36.46 2.90
C VAL A 878 -13.96 35.47 2.36
N LEU A 879 -13.64 34.17 2.36
CA LEU A 879 -14.52 33.12 1.84
C LEU A 879 -14.59 31.95 2.82
N SER A 880 -15.78 31.39 2.99
CA SER A 880 -15.88 30.08 3.66
C SER A 880 -15.44 28.96 2.72
N LEU A 881 -14.66 27.98 3.19
CA LEU A 881 -14.09 26.91 2.36
C LEU A 881 -15.13 26.17 1.50
N LYS A 882 -16.32 25.89 2.05
CA LYS A 882 -17.40 25.22 1.30
C LYS A 882 -18.05 26.12 0.23
N ALA A 883 -18.11 27.44 0.46
CA ALA A 883 -18.67 28.39 -0.50
C ALA A 883 -17.64 28.76 -1.58
N GLY A 884 -16.38 28.96 -1.18
CA GLY A 884 -15.25 29.30 -2.04
C GLY A 884 -14.66 28.11 -2.81
N GLY A 885 -14.84 26.88 -2.31
CA GLY A 885 -14.33 25.66 -2.94
C GLY A 885 -15.02 25.26 -4.24
N THR A 886 -16.02 26.02 -4.72
CA THR A 886 -16.89 25.60 -5.82
C THR A 886 -16.97 26.61 -6.97
N GLY A 887 -16.42 26.24 -8.14
CA GLY A 887 -16.65 26.87 -9.45
C GLY A 887 -16.21 28.32 -9.67
N LEU A 888 -15.72 29.06 -8.67
CA LEU A 888 -15.37 30.48 -8.82
C LEU A 888 -14.06 30.67 -9.60
N ASN A 889 -13.94 31.80 -10.29
CA ASN A 889 -12.71 32.26 -10.93
C ASN A 889 -12.26 33.55 -10.24
N LEU A 890 -11.15 33.52 -9.50
CA LEU A 890 -10.65 34.61 -8.64
C LEU A 890 -9.18 34.94 -8.93
N THR A 891 -8.85 35.02 -10.22
CA THR A 891 -7.49 35.23 -10.75
C THR A 891 -6.84 36.57 -10.38
N ALA A 892 -7.60 37.58 -9.94
CA ALA A 892 -7.01 38.85 -9.50
C ALA A 892 -6.24 38.75 -8.17
N ALA A 893 -6.39 37.66 -7.42
CA ALA A 893 -5.67 37.45 -6.18
C ALA A 893 -4.33 36.75 -6.41
N ASN A 894 -3.26 37.32 -5.89
CA ASN A 894 -1.92 36.75 -5.83
C ASN A 894 -1.54 36.29 -4.43
N HIS A 895 -2.30 36.64 -3.38
CA HIS A 895 -2.18 36.03 -2.06
C HIS A 895 -3.39 35.16 -1.74
N VAL A 896 -3.14 33.92 -1.31
CA VAL A 896 -4.14 32.98 -0.83
C VAL A 896 -3.77 32.57 0.59
N ILE A 897 -4.63 32.89 1.55
CA ILE A 897 -4.39 32.65 2.97
C ILE A 897 -5.44 31.67 3.49
N HIS A 898 -5.00 30.49 3.96
CA HIS A 898 -5.86 29.54 4.68
C HIS A 898 -5.73 29.82 6.17
N LEU A 899 -6.78 30.38 6.77
CA LEU A 899 -6.80 30.80 8.17
C LEU A 899 -6.85 29.63 9.14
N ASP A 900 -7.41 28.50 8.73
CA ASP A 900 -7.49 27.28 9.54
C ASP A 900 -7.16 26.04 8.70
N ARG A 901 -6.48 25.07 9.33
CA ARG A 901 -6.10 23.83 8.64
C ARG A 901 -7.30 22.91 8.51
N TRP A 902 -7.62 22.54 7.28
CA TRP A 902 -8.57 21.50 6.96
C TRP A 902 -7.86 20.14 6.87
N TRP A 903 -8.51 19.07 7.32
CA TRP A 903 -7.87 17.74 7.36
C TRP A 903 -7.80 17.05 6.00
N ASN A 904 -8.62 17.47 5.02
CA ASN A 904 -8.58 16.98 3.65
C ASN A 904 -7.80 17.98 2.76
N PRO A 905 -6.53 17.71 2.42
CA PRO A 905 -5.73 18.65 1.63
C PRO A 905 -6.37 18.97 0.27
N ALA A 906 -7.15 18.05 -0.31
CA ALA A 906 -7.80 18.27 -1.60
C ALA A 906 -8.80 19.43 -1.57
N VAL A 907 -9.48 19.69 -0.44
CA VAL A 907 -10.43 20.80 -0.32
C VAL A 907 -9.71 22.15 -0.27
N GLU A 908 -8.56 22.22 0.42
CA GLU A 908 -7.73 23.43 0.46
C GLU A 908 -7.04 23.69 -0.88
N ASP A 909 -6.52 22.63 -1.50
CA ASP A 909 -5.89 22.71 -2.81
C ASP A 909 -6.95 23.17 -3.84
N GLN A 910 -8.19 22.68 -3.74
CA GLN A 910 -9.33 23.16 -4.53
C GLN A 910 -9.67 24.64 -4.25
N ALA A 911 -9.61 25.12 -3.01
CA ALA A 911 -9.82 26.53 -2.73
C ALA A 911 -8.68 27.41 -3.28
N THR A 912 -7.44 26.94 -3.17
CA THR A 912 -6.22 27.61 -3.66
C THR A 912 -6.21 27.74 -5.18
N ASP A 913 -6.60 26.68 -5.87
CA ASP A 913 -6.69 26.60 -7.34
C ASP A 913 -7.73 27.56 -7.94
N ARG A 914 -8.52 28.28 -7.13
CA ARG A 914 -9.41 29.37 -7.59
C ARG A 914 -8.66 30.64 -7.94
N ALA A 915 -7.55 30.90 -7.26
CA ALA A 915 -6.61 32.00 -7.56
C ALA A 915 -5.52 31.54 -8.53
N PHE A 916 -4.97 30.34 -8.31
CA PHE A 916 -3.97 29.73 -9.18
C PHE A 916 -4.61 29.05 -10.40
N ARG A 917 -5.19 29.87 -11.29
CA ARG A 917 -5.92 29.42 -12.48
C ARG A 917 -5.45 30.16 -13.72
N ILE A 918 -5.68 29.58 -14.89
CA ILE A 918 -5.37 30.19 -16.19
C ILE A 918 -6.01 31.58 -16.27
N GLY A 919 -5.20 32.59 -16.54
CA GLY A 919 -5.57 34.02 -16.46
C GLY A 919 -4.88 34.76 -15.32
N GLN A 920 -4.26 34.03 -14.37
CA GLN A 920 -3.31 34.59 -13.41
C GLN A 920 -2.04 35.06 -14.15
N ARG A 921 -1.59 36.28 -13.83
CA ARG A 921 -0.38 36.90 -14.42
C ARG A 921 0.74 37.05 -13.40
N ASP A 922 0.41 37.00 -12.11
CA ASP A 922 1.34 37.22 -11.00
C ASP A 922 1.61 35.92 -10.23
N HIS A 923 2.77 35.83 -9.59
CA HIS A 923 3.12 34.70 -8.72
C HIS A 923 2.11 34.57 -7.57
N VAL A 924 1.63 33.34 -7.33
CA VAL A 924 0.63 33.11 -6.28
C VAL A 924 1.31 32.59 -5.03
N GLN A 925 1.24 33.38 -3.96
CA GLN A 925 1.70 33.00 -2.63
C GLN A 925 0.56 32.37 -1.84
N VAL A 926 0.73 31.11 -1.45
CA VAL A 926 -0.25 30.35 -0.67
C VAL A 926 0.27 30.19 0.75
N ARG A 927 -0.36 30.88 1.70
CA ARG A 927 0.02 30.88 3.12
C ARG A 927 -0.95 30.02 3.92
N LYS A 928 -0.46 28.94 4.54
CA LYS A 928 -1.26 28.00 5.34
C LYS A 928 -0.98 28.23 6.82
N PHE A 929 -1.94 28.78 7.56
CA PHE A 929 -1.74 29.11 8.97
C PHE A 929 -1.87 27.86 9.84
N VAL A 930 -0.91 27.63 10.72
CA VAL A 930 -0.85 26.46 11.61
C VAL A 930 -0.48 26.91 13.01
N CYS A 931 -1.33 26.65 14.01
CA CYS A 931 -0.93 26.90 15.41
C CYS A 931 0.04 25.83 15.93
N VAL A 932 1.23 26.26 16.35
CA VAL A 932 2.30 25.41 16.91
C VAL A 932 1.82 24.75 18.21
N GLY A 933 2.19 23.49 18.41
CA GLY A 933 1.89 22.76 19.64
C GLY A 933 0.43 22.38 19.85
N THR A 934 -0.40 22.56 18.83
CA THR A 934 -1.84 22.30 18.88
C THR A 934 -2.26 21.10 18.02
N VAL A 935 -3.55 20.80 18.04
CA VAL A 935 -4.18 19.85 17.12
C VAL A 935 -3.92 20.20 15.64
N GLU A 936 -3.75 21.48 15.28
CA GLU A 936 -3.52 21.88 13.88
C GLU A 936 -2.15 21.43 13.37
N GLU A 937 -1.09 21.59 14.16
CA GLU A 937 0.26 21.14 13.81
C GLU A 937 0.33 19.61 13.66
N ARG A 938 -0.36 18.89 14.53
CA ARG A 938 -0.38 17.42 14.45
C ARG A 938 -1.17 16.92 13.25
N ILE A 939 -2.30 17.56 12.93
CA ILE A 939 -3.04 17.29 11.70
C ILE A 939 -2.15 17.59 10.48
N ASP A 940 -1.42 18.72 10.50
CA ASP A 940 -0.52 19.10 9.41
C ASP A 940 0.58 18.06 9.18
N ARG A 941 1.30 17.68 10.25
CA ARG A 941 2.33 16.63 10.19
C ARG A 941 1.78 15.31 9.66
N MET A 942 0.60 14.91 10.12
CA MET A 942 -0.05 13.69 9.64
C MET A 942 -0.42 13.76 8.15
N ILE A 943 -0.82 14.92 7.63
CA ILE A 943 -1.10 15.12 6.21
C ILE A 943 0.21 14.99 5.40
N GLU A 944 1.33 15.50 5.91
CA GLU A 944 2.63 15.45 5.24
C GLU A 944 3.25 14.06 5.22
N GLU A 945 3.29 13.37 6.36
CA GLU A 945 3.74 11.98 6.45
C GLU A 945 2.93 11.08 5.51
N LYS A 946 1.64 11.38 5.36
CA LYS A 946 0.76 10.69 4.41
C LYS A 946 1.02 11.10 2.98
N ARG A 947 1.29 12.37 2.62
CA ARG A 947 1.57 12.77 1.22
C ARG A 947 2.71 11.96 0.57
N GLY A 948 3.69 11.48 1.35
CA GLY A 948 4.75 10.57 0.88
C GLY A 948 4.30 9.12 0.59
N LEU A 949 3.21 8.65 1.21
CA LEU A 949 2.62 7.30 1.09
C LEU A 949 1.25 7.29 0.36
N ALA A 950 0.62 8.45 0.19
CA ALA A 950 -0.79 8.64 -0.17
C ALA A 950 -1.04 8.83 -1.66
N GLN A 951 -0.31 8.09 -2.50
CA GLN A 951 -0.90 7.68 -3.78
C GLN A 951 -1.67 6.37 -3.68
N LEU A 952 -1.64 5.66 -2.54
CA LEU A 952 -2.22 4.31 -2.47
C LEU A 952 -3.21 4.01 -1.32
N VAL A 953 -3.17 4.56 -0.08
CA VAL A 953 -3.91 3.88 1.02
C VAL A 953 -4.43 4.70 2.23
N VAL A 954 -5.13 5.84 2.13
CA VAL A 954 -5.96 6.27 3.30
C VAL A 954 -7.23 7.02 2.86
N GLY A 955 -8.39 6.53 3.28
CA GLY A 955 -9.66 7.24 3.07
C GLY A 955 -9.83 8.44 4.00
N ALA A 956 -10.12 9.61 3.45
CA ALA A 956 -10.32 10.86 4.20
C ALA A 956 -11.75 10.99 4.79
N GLY A 957 -12.15 10.01 5.61
CA GLY A 957 -13.28 10.15 6.53
C GLY A 957 -12.82 10.57 7.92
N GLU A 958 -13.71 11.20 8.71
CA GLU A 958 -13.49 11.46 10.14
C GLU A 958 -13.43 10.16 10.98
N ASP A 959 -13.75 9.01 10.36
CA ASP A 959 -13.91 7.73 11.04
C ASP A 959 -12.65 7.27 11.79
N TRP A 960 -11.46 7.45 11.21
CA TRP A 960 -10.19 7.01 11.83
C TRP A 960 -9.91 7.76 13.15
N LEU A 961 -10.27 9.05 13.23
CA LEU A 961 -10.16 9.87 14.44
C LEU A 961 -11.11 9.39 15.53
N THR A 962 -12.33 9.00 15.15
CA THR A 962 -13.32 8.49 16.10
C THR A 962 -13.02 7.07 16.60
N GLU A 963 -12.14 6.37 15.91
CA GLU A 963 -11.66 5.01 16.24
C GLU A 963 -10.40 5.01 17.11
N LEU A 964 -9.74 6.16 17.27
CA LEU A 964 -8.60 6.31 18.16
C LEU A 964 -8.97 6.01 19.62
N SER A 965 -8.05 5.32 20.29
CA SER A 965 -8.09 5.10 21.73
C SER A 965 -8.03 6.43 22.49
N THR A 966 -8.47 6.44 23.75
CA THR A 966 -8.46 7.66 24.56
C THR A 966 -7.03 8.18 24.80
N SER A 967 -6.03 7.30 24.83
CA SER A 967 -4.61 7.68 24.91
C SER A 967 -4.13 8.35 23.62
N GLU A 968 -4.46 7.79 22.46
CA GLU A 968 -4.09 8.39 21.17
C GLU A 968 -4.78 9.75 20.95
N LEU A 969 -6.04 9.90 21.40
CA LEU A 969 -6.73 11.20 21.40
C LEU A 969 -6.07 12.22 22.34
N ARG A 970 -5.51 11.75 23.46
CA ARG A 970 -4.75 12.61 24.38
C ARG A 970 -3.47 13.11 23.74
N ASP A 971 -2.72 12.21 23.10
CA ASP A 971 -1.48 12.59 22.42
C ASP A 971 -1.77 13.48 21.20
N LEU A 972 -2.89 13.27 20.52
CA LEU A 972 -3.31 14.10 19.39
C LEU A 972 -3.79 15.49 19.80
N PHE A 973 -4.44 15.65 20.96
CA PHE A 973 -5.03 16.92 21.36
C PHE A 973 -4.23 17.70 22.40
N ALA A 974 -3.27 17.09 23.11
CA ALA A 974 -2.43 17.74 24.13
C ALA A 974 -1.80 19.06 23.67
N LEU A 975 -1.64 20.04 24.55
CA LEU A 975 -0.88 21.25 24.22
C LEU A 975 0.62 20.98 24.46
N SER A 976 1.51 21.33 23.52
CA SER A 976 2.96 21.28 23.77
C SER A 976 3.46 22.54 24.48
N GLU A 977 4.63 22.45 25.12
CA GLU A 977 5.25 23.58 25.84
C GLU A 977 5.65 24.74 24.89
N GLU A 978 5.83 24.45 23.59
CA GLU A 978 6.19 25.41 22.55
C GLU A 978 4.99 26.19 21.97
N ALA A 979 3.76 25.91 22.45
CA ALA A 979 2.55 26.48 21.88
C ALA A 979 2.30 27.96 22.23
N VAL A 980 2.94 28.47 23.28
CA VAL A 980 2.74 29.85 23.78
C VAL A 980 3.94 30.69 23.37
N GLY A 981 3.70 31.77 22.63
CA GLY A 981 4.73 32.77 22.32
C GLY A 981 5.04 33.62 23.56
N GLU A 982 6.30 34.07 23.69
CA GLU A 982 6.70 35.05 24.72
C GLU A 982 5.93 36.38 24.59
#